data_AF-A0A7V0KID8-F1
#
_entry.id   AF-A0A7V0KID8-F1
#
_cell.length_a   1.000
_cell.length_b   1.000
_cell.length_c   1.000
_cell.angle_alpha   90.00
_cell.angle_beta   90.00
_cell.angle_gamma   90.00
#
_symmetry.space_group_name_H-M   'P 1'
#
loop_
_entity.id
_entity.type
_entity.pdbx_description
1 polymer ?
#
loop_
_entity_poly.entity_id
_entity_poly.type
_entity_poly.pdbx_seq_one_letter_code
_entity_poly.pdbx_strand_id
1 'polypeptide(L)'
;MIMRRFDRYILREMIGPFLVSVGGLFLFILLNLILSLSGLLVDRGVGFSVMLRLLVLKTPTMLVLALPVSGLFATFLGLGRLVHDREIMALEASGIPLRRILLPLVIAALFLGIGDFGLYNWAVPPAERAYQATLRGIIFREGAPHIRANTFFRGPEGEFFYVRRYDESDRTLHEVLIYDTQRKLFPTANAAVTILTAREGKWDKEAWDLKDGRVYGYDSDGVLIYTGKFDHFRIAVGSAGIGALVSSRTPAEMGINELRERIALLRRSGLSADELIVECNLKLAIPLAAVVFVLFGGATSLLFAWRSRAVGIVIGFLLVGGFQGTLLWTQTLGRRGIISPALAAWIPDLAFGVIGIFLFLRLDRLHSGNARRWVRRFLPFLFIFLLAGTAFGATPPVAIDCDRLFISSDEAHVEANGNVHLSYEKTALSADRVRLDREEDGSWSMSATGAVSLRVGDGLELTGDEVSARLVPDGGGLTTGEASAGSFQGKSKFKNSKGEEHLLIYRGKEGRIAFDANGEVDEIEITDGELSTCDCCGGLLRAQPYSIETGRLILYPNRLIVAFNLSVRTFGTRVFWLPVYVQPLKETLESPLFPAVGESALHGFFLKWNLPFYFDRENYGAILFDYFSRFQEVGLGAVVHYALAGLSGRARVYFFPAKVGDSVTEVSLAPRLCLPGGGEAAGSVSYKAVGKTTSLSFSAAFTQALGEWNLSLAASRKTTEVDGTTRTVERLPELDLSRGDIQLGPLSVGARLSAGWYKEWRGDASAEAMKIETSVSGKPAAPLRFSIFSLSPRIGIDLSRYATGEGRESGTLAADLSAPGLKLSYTYRLVHGSSPFEFDRVETTDHLTWSLGGTGLAVAGGLDLAEARFDPMRITTSFPPFSLRLDYDLNRATATKLIISGAWKGEGKGASFSLPYLPETGKFGKASFTVAAAAGNGSLSLKGTISPDRGIAADLKAEMEAESGWGLVLSSGYRAGKIANPGFGVFYEFYHCLRVGVERRAGQFWLYTSITAFPEAVLRYAPAGAEVKLGE
;
A
#
# COMPACT_ATOMS: atom_id res chain seq x y z
N MET A 1 20.79 54.60 12.47
CA MET A 1 19.68 54.10 13.31
C MET A 1 20.26 53.66 14.66
N ILE A 2 20.12 54.46 15.72
CA ILE A 2 20.81 54.22 17.00
C ILE A 2 20.06 53.10 17.76
N MET A 3 20.69 51.94 17.94
CA MET A 3 20.17 50.84 18.77
C MET A 3 20.03 51.30 20.22
N ARG A 4 18.80 51.33 20.73
CA ARG A 4 18.54 51.63 22.15
C ARG A 4 18.77 50.37 22.99
N ARG A 5 18.99 50.52 24.31
CA ARG A 5 19.28 49.39 25.22
C ARG A 5 18.20 48.31 25.19
N PHE A 6 16.93 48.69 25.02
CA PHE A 6 15.83 47.71 24.91
C PHE A 6 15.83 46.95 23.58
N ASP A 7 16.26 47.56 22.46
CA ASP A 7 16.38 46.86 21.16
C ASP A 7 17.38 45.69 21.29
N ARG A 8 18.50 45.94 22.00
CA ARG A 8 19.51 44.91 22.31
C ARG A 8 18.97 43.83 23.25
N TYR A 9 18.14 44.22 24.21
CA TYR A 9 17.51 43.27 25.13
C TYR A 9 16.57 42.30 24.39
N ILE A 10 15.67 42.82 23.56
CA ILE A 10 14.74 42.00 22.75
C ILE A 10 15.52 41.04 21.86
N LEU A 11 16.55 41.52 21.15
CA LEU A 11 17.37 40.67 20.29
C LEU A 11 18.10 39.58 21.09
N ARG A 12 18.69 39.93 22.25
CA ARG A 12 19.37 38.96 23.11
C ARG A 12 18.42 37.86 23.58
N GLU A 13 17.18 38.22 23.85
CA GLU A 13 16.16 37.27 24.29
C GLU A 13 15.72 36.31 23.18
N MET A 14 15.73 36.75 21.92
CA MET A 14 15.36 35.88 20.80
C MET A 14 16.47 34.88 20.40
N ILE A 15 17.74 35.14 20.74
CA ILE A 15 18.87 34.28 20.34
C ILE A 15 18.70 32.85 20.88
N GLY A 16 18.29 32.69 22.14
CA GLY A 16 18.10 31.38 22.76
C GLY A 16 17.04 30.54 22.02
N PRO A 17 15.78 31.02 21.93
CA PRO A 17 14.73 30.36 21.17
C PRO A 17 15.08 30.12 19.70
N PHE A 18 15.81 31.05 19.07
CA PHE A 18 16.28 30.89 17.69
C PHE A 18 17.25 29.71 17.55
N LEU A 19 18.29 29.61 18.37
CA LEU A 19 19.27 28.52 18.31
C LEU A 19 18.62 27.15 18.62
N VAL A 20 17.69 27.11 19.59
CA VAL A 20 16.92 25.89 19.89
C VAL A 20 16.05 25.48 18.71
N SER A 21 15.40 26.45 18.04
CA SER A 21 14.56 26.17 16.88
C SER A 21 15.38 25.70 15.68
N VAL A 22 16.52 26.35 15.40
CA VAL A 22 17.45 25.91 14.35
C VAL A 22 17.93 24.49 14.62
N GLY A 23 18.39 24.20 15.84
CA GLY A 23 18.87 22.86 16.21
C GLY A 23 17.79 21.79 16.13
N GLY A 24 16.58 22.08 16.63
CA GLY A 24 15.46 21.15 16.61
C GLY A 24 14.96 20.83 15.19
N LEU A 25 14.80 21.86 14.35
CA LEU A 25 14.37 21.69 12.96
C LEU A 25 15.46 21.04 12.11
N PHE A 26 16.72 21.42 12.30
CA PHE A 26 17.84 20.79 11.63
C PHE A 26 17.94 19.30 11.99
N LEU A 27 17.82 18.95 13.28
CA LEU A 27 17.81 17.55 13.73
C LEU A 27 16.62 16.77 13.14
N PHE A 28 15.43 17.39 13.10
CA PHE A 28 14.24 16.77 12.50
C PHE A 28 14.43 16.46 11.01
N ILE A 29 14.94 17.43 10.23
CA ILE A 29 15.21 17.25 8.79
C ILE A 29 16.34 16.24 8.58
N LEU A 30 17.39 16.28 9.42
CA LEU A 30 18.51 15.34 9.37
C LEU A 30 18.06 13.90 9.65
N LEU A 31 17.20 13.68 10.65
CA LEU A 31 16.66 12.35 10.97
C LEU A 31 15.87 11.78 9.80
N ASN A 32 15.03 12.61 9.15
CA ASN A 32 14.29 12.19 7.97
C ASN A 32 15.23 11.81 6.82
N LEU A 33 16.31 12.57 6.59
CA LEU A 33 17.30 12.21 5.58
C LEU A 33 18.03 10.89 5.91
N ILE A 34 18.39 10.67 7.18
CA ILE A 34 19.02 9.40 7.59
C ILE A 34 18.09 8.22 7.30
N LEU A 35 16.81 8.34 7.62
CA LEU A 35 15.81 7.31 7.31
C LEU A 35 15.70 7.08 5.80
N SER A 36 15.64 8.15 5.00
CA SER A 36 15.56 8.06 3.54
C SER A 36 16.81 7.45 2.90
N LEU A 37 18.01 7.71 3.43
CA LEU A 37 19.25 7.15 2.90
C LEU A 37 19.59 5.77 3.48
N SER A 38 18.90 5.32 4.53
CA SER A 38 19.20 4.03 5.19
C SER A 38 19.11 2.83 4.25
N GLY A 39 18.21 2.83 3.27
CA GLY A 39 18.13 1.81 2.21
C GLY A 39 19.43 1.69 1.41
N LEU A 40 20.10 2.80 1.08
CA LEU A 40 21.39 2.75 0.37
C LEU A 40 22.50 2.05 1.17
N LEU A 41 22.42 2.06 2.50
CA LEU A 41 23.38 1.38 3.38
C LEU A 41 23.12 -0.14 3.43
N VAL A 42 21.84 -0.52 3.45
CA VAL A 42 21.38 -1.92 3.58
C VAL A 42 21.44 -2.65 2.23
N ASP A 43 21.02 -1.97 1.16
CA ASP A 43 20.78 -2.60 -0.15
C ASP A 43 22.04 -2.58 -1.02
N ARG A 44 22.88 -1.54 -0.88
CA ARG A 44 24.08 -1.32 -1.72
C ARG A 44 25.41 -1.33 -0.97
N GLY A 45 25.40 -1.73 0.32
CA GLY A 45 26.62 -1.89 1.12
C GLY A 45 27.46 -0.62 1.25
N VAL A 46 26.85 0.56 1.14
CA VAL A 46 27.57 1.84 1.21
C VAL A 46 28.14 2.01 2.62
N GLY A 47 29.46 2.21 2.73
CA GLY A 47 30.11 2.38 4.03
C GLY A 47 29.58 3.59 4.82
N PHE A 48 29.53 3.46 6.15
CA PHE A 48 29.05 4.52 7.07
C PHE A 48 29.77 5.87 6.87
N SER A 49 31.06 5.85 6.50
CA SER A 49 31.85 7.05 6.20
C SER A 49 31.31 7.83 5.00
N VAL A 50 30.83 7.13 3.96
CA VAL A 50 30.23 7.73 2.77
C VAL A 50 28.86 8.30 3.11
N MET A 51 28.08 7.60 3.94
CA MET A 51 26.82 8.12 4.45
C MET A 51 27.02 9.43 5.23
N LEU A 52 27.98 9.48 6.15
CA LEU A 52 28.31 10.69 6.89
C LEU A 52 28.75 11.82 5.96
N ARG A 53 29.52 11.53 4.91
CA ARG A 53 29.89 12.50 3.88
C ARG A 53 28.66 13.05 3.14
N LEU A 54 27.72 12.20 2.74
CA LEU A 54 26.47 12.63 2.10
C LEU A 54 25.62 13.52 3.02
N LEU A 55 25.53 13.18 4.31
CA LEU A 55 24.83 14.00 5.30
C LEU A 55 25.47 15.38 5.43
N VAL A 56 26.80 15.44 5.59
CA VAL A 56 27.56 16.70 5.68
C VAL A 56 27.35 17.56 4.43
N LEU A 57 27.40 16.97 3.24
CA LEU A 57 27.19 17.69 1.98
C LEU A 57 25.77 18.24 1.81
N LYS A 58 24.75 17.62 2.43
CA LYS A 58 23.36 18.10 2.39
C LYS A 58 23.06 19.17 3.44
N THR A 59 23.93 19.37 4.44
CA THR A 59 23.70 20.32 5.53
C THR A 59 23.42 21.76 5.12
N PRO A 60 24.07 22.37 4.10
CA PRO A 60 23.78 23.74 3.70
C PRO A 60 22.34 23.87 3.20
N THR A 61 21.86 22.89 2.43
CA THR A 61 20.49 22.85 1.90
C THR A 61 19.45 22.74 3.01
N MET A 62 19.73 21.93 4.03
CA MET A 62 18.86 21.82 5.22
C MET A 62 18.81 23.12 6.02
N LEU A 63 19.95 23.80 6.15
CA LEU A 63 20.04 25.03 6.91
C LEU A 63 19.26 26.16 6.21
N VAL A 64 19.27 26.23 4.87
CA VAL A 64 18.44 27.16 4.09
C VAL A 64 16.95 26.98 4.39
N LEU A 65 16.49 25.73 4.52
CA LEU A 65 15.09 25.45 4.85
C LEU A 65 14.76 25.74 6.33
N ALA A 66 15.72 25.54 7.23
CA ALA A 66 15.52 25.68 8.66
C ALA A 66 15.56 27.15 9.14
N LEU A 67 16.36 28.01 8.53
CA LEU A 67 16.60 29.38 9.00
C LEU A 67 15.34 30.27 9.02
N PRO A 68 14.55 30.38 7.93
CA PRO A 68 13.31 31.17 7.93
C PRO A 68 12.29 30.67 8.96
N VAL A 69 12.12 29.35 9.04
CA VAL A 69 11.18 28.69 9.96
C VAL A 69 11.62 28.90 11.41
N SER A 70 12.92 28.86 11.68
CA SER A 70 13.47 29.12 13.02
C SER A 70 13.26 30.56 13.46
N GLY A 71 13.32 31.53 12.53
CA GLY A 71 12.96 32.92 12.79
C GLY A 71 11.51 33.05 13.28
N LEU A 72 10.58 32.32 12.66
CA LEU A 72 9.18 32.27 13.10
C LEU A 72 9.08 31.76 14.55
N PHE A 73 9.60 30.56 14.84
CA PHE A 73 9.51 29.96 16.18
C PHE A 73 10.23 30.80 17.23
N ALA A 74 11.37 31.42 16.90
CA ALA A 74 12.06 32.34 17.79
C ALA A 74 11.17 33.50 18.22
N THR A 75 10.44 34.10 17.27
CA THR A 75 9.51 35.20 17.59
C THR A 75 8.32 34.74 18.42
N PHE A 76 7.71 33.59 18.13
CA PHE A 76 6.58 33.07 18.92
C PHE A 76 6.99 32.67 20.34
N LEU A 77 8.11 31.96 20.50
CA LEU A 77 8.59 31.52 21.81
C LEU A 77 9.13 32.68 22.63
N GLY A 78 9.93 33.55 22.01
CA GLY A 78 10.55 34.69 22.68
C GLY A 78 9.53 35.78 23.03
N LEU A 79 8.74 36.26 22.08
CA LEU A 79 7.69 37.24 22.37
C LEU A 79 6.59 36.63 23.25
N GLY A 80 6.23 35.35 23.04
CA GLY A 80 5.29 34.64 23.91
C GLY A 80 5.76 34.57 25.36
N ARG A 81 7.06 34.38 25.62
CA ARG A 81 7.64 34.47 26.96
C ARG A 81 7.49 35.89 27.52
N LEU A 82 7.90 36.91 26.77
CA LEU A 82 7.83 38.31 27.21
C LEU A 82 6.38 38.77 27.50
N VAL A 83 5.40 38.25 26.75
CA VAL A 83 3.98 38.47 27.00
C VAL A 83 3.52 37.78 28.29
N HIS A 84 3.89 36.50 28.46
CA HIS A 84 3.54 35.72 29.65
C HIS A 84 4.10 36.34 30.93
N ASP A 85 5.35 36.79 30.89
CA ASP A 85 6.05 37.39 32.03
C ASP A 85 5.69 38.88 32.21
N ARG A 86 4.70 39.38 31.44
CA ARG A 86 4.16 40.75 31.44
C ARG A 86 5.19 41.84 31.14
N GLU A 87 6.34 41.49 30.57
CA GLU A 87 7.38 42.45 30.16
C GLU A 87 6.90 43.35 29.01
N ILE A 88 6.13 42.79 28.05
CA ILE A 88 5.53 43.58 26.96
C ILE A 88 4.55 44.64 27.52
N MET A 89 3.74 44.28 28.50
CA MET A 89 2.80 45.20 29.16
C MET A 89 3.54 46.34 29.88
N ALA A 90 4.67 46.05 30.51
CA ALA A 90 5.52 47.07 31.14
C ALA A 90 6.14 48.04 30.11
N LEU A 91 6.55 47.54 28.95
CA LEU A 91 7.06 48.36 27.84
C LEU A 91 5.96 49.26 27.25
N GLU A 92 4.74 48.74 27.08
CA GLU A 92 3.58 49.52 26.63
C GLU A 92 3.20 50.62 27.64
N ALA A 93 3.21 50.31 28.94
CA ALA A 93 2.96 51.29 30.00
C ALA A 93 4.02 52.42 30.03
N SER A 94 5.22 52.14 29.53
CA SER A 94 6.32 53.11 29.36
C SER A 94 6.19 53.93 28.07
N GLY A 95 5.07 53.83 27.35
CA GLY A 95 4.79 54.59 26.13
C GLY A 95 5.45 54.04 24.86
N ILE A 96 5.97 52.81 24.88
CA ILE A 96 6.58 52.17 23.70
C ILE A 96 5.49 51.43 22.92
N PRO A 97 5.20 51.79 21.65
CA PRO A 97 4.18 51.11 20.87
C PRO A 97 4.66 49.71 20.43
N LEU A 98 3.75 48.74 20.32
CA LEU A 98 4.06 47.34 19.99
C LEU A 98 4.79 47.21 18.64
N ARG A 99 4.44 48.05 17.65
CA ARG A 99 5.15 48.10 16.37
C ARG A 99 6.64 48.40 16.51
N ARG A 100 7.03 49.20 17.52
CA ARG A 100 8.44 49.55 17.78
C ARG A 100 9.19 48.37 18.43
N ILE A 101 8.50 47.52 19.18
CA ILE A 101 9.06 46.27 19.76
C ILE A 101 9.37 45.26 18.65
N LEU A 102 8.52 45.17 17.62
CA LEU A 102 8.73 44.22 16.50
C LEU A 102 9.79 44.70 15.49
N LEU A 103 10.01 46.00 15.36
CA LEU A 103 10.97 46.57 14.40
C LEU A 103 12.41 46.00 14.47
N PRO A 104 13.07 45.87 15.65
CA PRO A 104 14.39 45.25 15.72
C PRO A 104 14.40 43.79 15.24
N LEU A 105 13.28 43.07 15.39
CA LEU A 105 13.13 41.68 14.93
C LEU A 105 13.01 41.61 13.41
N VAL A 106 12.26 42.52 12.79
CA VAL A 106 12.16 42.60 11.32
C VAL A 106 13.51 42.93 10.69
N ILE A 107 14.28 43.84 11.32
CA ILE A 107 15.64 44.17 10.87
C ILE A 107 16.55 42.94 11.01
N ALA A 108 16.47 42.20 12.12
CA ALA A 108 17.22 40.96 12.29
C ALA A 108 16.81 39.89 11.26
N ALA A 109 15.52 39.78 10.92
CA ALA A 109 15.01 38.88 9.90
C ALA A 109 15.53 39.24 8.50
N LEU A 110 15.69 40.53 8.20
CA LEU A 110 16.28 41.00 6.95
C LEU A 110 17.75 40.58 6.85
N PHE A 111 18.54 40.76 7.92
CA PHE A 111 19.92 40.28 7.94
C PHE A 111 20.01 38.75 7.86
N LEU A 112 19.08 38.04 8.50
CA LEU A 112 18.97 36.59 8.42
C LEU A 112 18.67 36.14 6.98
N GLY A 113 17.72 36.79 6.30
CA GLY A 113 17.40 36.51 4.89
C GLY A 113 18.56 36.81 3.95
N ILE A 114 19.33 37.88 4.18
CA ILE A 114 20.56 38.16 3.40
C ILE A 114 21.60 37.05 3.61
N GLY A 115 21.80 36.60 4.85
CA GLY A 115 22.69 35.49 5.15
C GLY A 115 22.23 34.18 4.51
N ASP A 116 20.93 33.91 4.56
CA ASP A 116 20.31 32.73 3.97
C ASP A 116 20.40 32.71 2.44
N PHE A 117 20.20 33.86 1.79
CA PHE A 117 20.46 34.02 0.36
C PHE A 117 21.91 33.72 -0.02
N GLY A 118 22.87 34.23 0.78
CA GLY A 118 24.29 33.92 0.60
C GLY A 118 24.57 32.42 0.70
N LEU A 119 23.95 31.74 1.67
CA LEU A 119 24.04 30.29 1.84
C LEU A 119 23.43 29.55 0.63
N TYR A 120 22.24 29.93 0.18
CA TYR A 120 21.53 29.26 -0.90
C TYR A 120 22.15 29.48 -2.29
N ASN A 121 22.79 30.63 -2.51
CA ASN A 121 23.43 30.93 -3.80
C ASN A 121 24.90 30.53 -3.88
N TRP A 122 25.66 30.56 -2.77
CA TRP A 122 27.10 30.27 -2.79
C TRP A 122 27.49 28.96 -2.13
N ALA A 123 26.86 28.57 -1.03
CA ALA A 123 27.22 27.34 -0.30
C ALA A 123 26.47 26.10 -0.81
N VAL A 124 25.17 26.23 -1.11
CA VAL A 124 24.34 25.11 -1.57
C VAL A 124 24.79 24.55 -2.92
N PRO A 125 25.01 25.35 -3.99
CA PRO A 125 25.35 24.78 -5.30
C PRO A 125 26.62 23.90 -5.32
N PRO A 126 27.78 24.28 -4.73
CA PRO A 126 28.94 23.40 -4.70
C PRO A 126 28.73 22.17 -3.80
N ALA A 127 28.02 22.30 -2.69
CA ALA A 127 27.72 21.19 -1.79
C ALA A 127 26.77 20.18 -2.44
N GLU A 128 25.72 20.64 -3.12
CA GLU A 128 24.79 19.81 -3.86
C GLU A 128 25.46 19.15 -5.07
N ARG A 129 26.35 19.86 -5.78
CA ARG A 129 27.17 19.26 -6.84
C ARG A 129 28.03 18.12 -6.33
N ALA A 130 28.70 18.30 -5.19
CA ALA A 130 29.49 17.24 -4.56
C ALA A 130 28.62 16.10 -4.03
N TYR A 131 27.43 16.39 -3.49
CA TYR A 131 26.45 15.40 -3.04
C TYR A 131 25.99 14.54 -4.22
N GLN A 132 25.53 15.16 -5.30
CA GLN A 132 25.06 14.47 -6.50
C GLN A 132 26.19 13.70 -7.19
N ALA A 133 27.41 14.24 -7.24
CA ALA A 133 28.56 13.51 -7.78
C ALA A 133 28.89 12.27 -6.95
N THR A 134 28.80 12.35 -5.61
CA THR A 134 29.03 11.21 -4.71
C THR A 134 27.91 10.18 -4.86
N LEU A 135 26.66 10.62 -4.90
CA LEU A 135 25.48 9.76 -5.07
C LEU A 135 25.51 9.04 -6.42
N ARG A 136 25.77 9.77 -7.51
CA ARG A 136 25.98 9.20 -8.85
C ARG A 136 27.17 8.24 -8.84
N GLY A 137 28.29 8.59 -8.20
CA GLY A 137 29.45 7.71 -8.09
C GLY A 137 29.20 6.42 -7.29
N ILE A 138 28.19 6.39 -6.41
CA ILE A 138 27.70 5.17 -5.75
C ILE A 138 26.79 4.37 -6.68
N ILE A 139 25.88 5.05 -7.38
CA ILE A 139 24.93 4.44 -8.32
C ILE A 139 25.66 3.83 -9.54
N PHE A 140 26.74 4.46 -10.01
CA PHE A 140 27.48 4.11 -11.22
C PHE A 140 28.85 3.47 -10.95
N ARG A 141 29.12 2.99 -9.73
CA ARG A 141 30.43 2.42 -9.34
C ARG A 141 30.70 1.06 -9.97
N GLU A 142 29.68 0.39 -10.48
CA GLU A 142 29.77 -0.82 -11.29
C GLU A 142 29.51 -0.44 -12.76
N GLY A 143 30.60 -0.41 -13.53
CA GLY A 143 30.77 -0.17 -14.98
C GLY A 143 29.57 0.24 -15.85
N ALA A 144 29.71 1.40 -16.52
CA ALA A 144 28.82 1.98 -17.53
C ALA A 144 27.36 2.17 -17.07
N PRO A 145 26.69 3.29 -17.41
CA PRO A 145 25.25 3.38 -17.16
C PRO A 145 24.60 2.15 -17.81
N HIS A 146 23.70 1.45 -17.12
CA HIS A 146 22.88 0.39 -17.73
C HIS A 146 22.34 0.94 -19.05
N ILE A 147 22.99 0.61 -20.17
CA ILE A 147 22.53 0.97 -21.49
C ILE A 147 21.28 0.11 -21.61
N ARG A 148 20.13 0.73 -21.33
CA ARG A 148 18.84 0.07 -21.52
C ARG A 148 18.79 -0.27 -23.00
N ALA A 149 18.97 -1.56 -23.28
CA ALA A 149 18.71 -2.14 -24.58
C ALA A 149 17.37 -1.58 -25.09
N ASN A 150 17.29 -1.30 -26.38
CA ASN A 150 16.07 -0.79 -27.00
C ASN A 150 15.70 0.67 -26.65
N THR A 151 16.65 1.49 -26.18
CA THR A 151 16.43 2.92 -25.90
C THR A 151 17.31 3.81 -26.77
N PHE A 152 16.72 4.88 -27.32
CA PHE A 152 17.48 5.95 -27.98
C PHE A 152 18.10 6.86 -26.93
N PHE A 153 19.40 7.11 -27.03
CA PHE A 153 20.08 8.12 -26.22
C PHE A 153 20.82 9.11 -27.11
N ARG A 154 20.77 10.38 -26.72
CA ARG A 154 21.44 11.46 -27.46
C ARG A 154 22.92 11.49 -27.09
N GLY A 155 23.77 11.48 -28.09
CA GLY A 155 25.20 11.64 -28.00
C GLY A 155 25.64 13.07 -27.65
N PRO A 156 26.92 13.26 -27.28
CA PRO A 156 27.44 14.53 -26.79
C PRO A 156 27.39 15.65 -27.83
N GLU A 157 27.44 15.28 -29.11
CA GLU A 157 27.59 16.21 -30.23
C GLU A 157 26.32 16.36 -31.08
N GLY A 158 25.19 15.80 -30.62
CA GLY A 158 23.88 15.92 -31.26
C GLY A 158 23.44 14.69 -32.06
N GLU A 159 24.24 13.62 -32.10
CA GLU A 159 23.85 12.35 -32.69
C GLU A 159 22.84 11.60 -31.82
N PHE A 160 22.06 10.69 -32.40
CA PHE A 160 21.25 9.75 -31.63
C PHE A 160 21.80 8.34 -31.80
N PHE A 161 22.09 7.69 -30.67
CA PHE A 161 22.54 6.31 -30.60
C PHE A 161 21.37 5.42 -30.18
N TYR A 162 21.25 4.29 -30.84
CA TYR A 162 20.33 3.21 -30.49
C TYR A 162 21.12 1.91 -30.47
N VAL A 163 20.93 1.14 -29.40
CA VAL A 163 21.57 -0.16 -29.21
C VAL A 163 20.49 -1.17 -28.91
N ARG A 164 20.38 -2.21 -29.73
CA ARG A 164 19.34 -3.23 -29.56
C ARG A 164 19.64 -4.17 -28.41
N ARG A 165 20.89 -4.57 -28.22
CA ARG A 165 21.33 -5.49 -27.15
C ARG A 165 22.72 -5.13 -26.66
N TYR A 166 22.94 -5.21 -25.36
CA TYR A 166 24.24 -5.03 -24.72
C TYR A 166 24.57 -6.28 -23.92
N ASP A 167 25.76 -6.84 -24.13
CA ASP A 167 26.27 -7.96 -23.35
C ASP A 167 27.24 -7.43 -22.28
N GLU A 168 26.80 -7.48 -21.02
CA GLU A 168 27.56 -6.96 -19.88
C GLU A 168 28.85 -7.75 -19.61
N SER A 169 28.89 -9.03 -20.00
CA SER A 169 30.03 -9.91 -19.75
C SER A 169 31.25 -9.56 -20.61
N ASP A 170 31.03 -9.30 -21.90
CA ASP A 170 32.08 -9.03 -22.90
C ASP A 170 32.20 -7.55 -23.30
N ARG A 171 31.31 -6.70 -22.77
CA ARG A 171 31.17 -5.26 -23.08
C ARG A 171 30.97 -4.98 -24.57
N THR A 172 30.21 -5.84 -25.25
CA THR A 172 29.88 -5.73 -26.67
C THR A 172 28.45 -5.24 -26.85
N LEU A 173 28.28 -4.21 -27.68
CA LEU A 173 26.99 -3.77 -28.19
C LEU A 173 26.66 -4.58 -29.44
N HIS A 174 25.42 -5.03 -29.55
CA HIS A 174 24.90 -5.70 -30.74
C HIS A 174 23.80 -4.84 -31.37
N GLU A 175 23.90 -4.70 -32.70
CA GLU A 175 23.03 -3.89 -33.54
C GLU A 175 22.95 -2.43 -33.07
N VAL A 176 24.03 -1.70 -33.38
CA VAL A 176 24.18 -0.27 -33.11
C VAL A 176 23.66 0.53 -34.29
N LEU A 177 22.81 1.50 -34.03
CA LEU A 177 22.28 2.45 -35.01
C LEU A 177 22.61 3.87 -34.54
N ILE A 178 23.19 4.69 -35.42
CA ILE A 178 23.62 6.06 -35.13
C ILE A 178 22.99 6.98 -36.17
N TYR A 179 22.28 8.00 -35.70
CA TYR A 179 21.75 9.08 -36.52
C TYR A 179 22.57 10.35 -36.31
N ASP A 180 23.24 10.81 -37.36
CA ASP A 180 23.89 12.12 -37.40
C ASP A 180 23.03 13.10 -38.20
N THR A 181 22.51 14.11 -37.51
CA THR A 181 21.70 15.19 -38.11
C THR A 181 22.46 16.52 -38.18
N GLN A 182 23.69 16.59 -37.64
CA GLN A 182 24.49 17.80 -37.56
C GLN A 182 25.73 17.77 -38.46
N ARG A 183 25.87 16.72 -39.29
CA ARG A 183 26.95 16.54 -40.28
C ARG A 183 28.35 16.53 -39.65
N LYS A 184 28.48 15.92 -38.47
CA LYS A 184 29.74 15.92 -37.71
C LYS A 184 30.58 14.68 -37.92
N LEU A 185 29.97 13.52 -38.14
CA LEU A 185 30.68 12.27 -38.46
C LEU A 185 31.27 12.29 -39.87
N PHE A 186 30.58 12.95 -40.81
CA PHE A 186 31.02 13.07 -42.21
C PHE A 186 30.84 14.52 -42.72
N PRO A 187 31.65 15.48 -42.23
CA PRO A 187 31.50 16.90 -42.58
C PRO A 187 31.75 17.21 -44.06
N THR A 188 32.42 16.31 -44.77
CA THR A 188 32.72 16.43 -46.21
C THR A 188 31.59 15.87 -47.10
N ALA A 189 30.61 15.18 -46.53
CA ALA A 189 29.49 14.58 -47.27
C ALA A 189 28.29 15.53 -47.29
N ASN A 190 27.71 15.77 -48.46
CA ASN A 190 26.63 16.75 -48.66
C ASN A 190 25.23 16.19 -48.24
N ALA A 191 25.16 15.36 -47.20
CA ALA A 191 23.93 14.73 -46.70
C ALA A 191 23.34 15.52 -45.53
N ALA A 192 22.02 15.74 -45.51
CA ALA A 192 21.29 16.36 -44.41
C ALA A 192 21.19 15.44 -43.18
N VAL A 193 21.03 14.13 -43.40
CA VAL A 193 21.00 13.12 -42.35
C VAL A 193 21.86 11.93 -42.76
N THR A 194 22.73 11.48 -41.86
CA THR A 194 23.50 10.24 -42.05
C THR A 194 23.07 9.19 -41.04
N ILE A 195 22.71 8.02 -41.53
CA ILE A 195 22.34 6.85 -40.72
C ILE A 195 23.45 5.81 -40.82
N LEU A 196 24.01 5.42 -39.68
CA LEU A 196 25.04 4.39 -39.60
C LEU A 196 24.50 3.19 -38.80
N THR A 197 24.57 2.00 -39.39
CA THR A 197 24.24 0.72 -38.74
C THR A 197 25.50 -0.10 -38.57
N ALA A 198 25.69 -0.77 -37.44
CA ALA A 198 26.79 -1.71 -37.20
C ALA A 198 26.27 -2.95 -36.46
N ARG A 199 26.78 -4.14 -36.80
CA ARG A 199 26.37 -5.38 -36.13
C ARG A 199 26.93 -5.50 -34.72
N GLU A 200 28.18 -5.08 -34.53
CA GLU A 200 28.85 -5.12 -33.23
C GLU A 200 29.55 -3.80 -32.94
N GLY A 201 29.61 -3.41 -31.67
CA GLY A 201 30.34 -2.24 -31.21
C GLY A 201 31.01 -2.51 -29.88
N LYS A 202 32.33 -2.30 -29.79
CA LYS A 202 33.07 -2.45 -28.52
C LYS A 202 33.64 -1.11 -28.09
N TRP A 203 33.48 -0.79 -26.81
CA TRP A 203 34.09 0.41 -26.24
C TRP A 203 35.55 0.14 -25.88
N ASP A 204 36.47 0.81 -26.56
CA ASP A 204 37.89 0.79 -26.24
C ASP A 204 38.31 2.15 -25.68
N LYS A 205 37.98 2.37 -24.38
CA LYS A 205 38.34 3.48 -23.46
C LYS A 205 38.16 4.94 -23.94
N GLU A 206 38.45 5.25 -25.20
CA GLU A 206 38.43 6.54 -25.89
C GLU A 206 37.65 6.50 -27.22
N ALA A 207 37.31 5.33 -27.76
CA ALA A 207 36.56 5.20 -29.02
C ALA A 207 35.61 3.99 -29.05
N TRP A 208 34.52 4.12 -29.82
CA TRP A 208 33.69 2.98 -30.24
C TRP A 208 34.31 2.32 -31.46
N ASP A 209 34.73 1.07 -31.34
CA ASP A 209 35.14 0.22 -32.47
C ASP A 209 33.92 -0.55 -32.96
N LEU A 210 33.34 -0.08 -34.07
CA LEU A 210 32.16 -0.67 -34.71
C LEU A 210 32.59 -1.65 -35.80
N LYS A 211 31.98 -2.83 -35.83
CA LYS A 211 32.25 -3.87 -36.82
C LYS A 211 31.04 -4.16 -37.69
N ASP A 212 31.33 -4.50 -38.94
CA ASP A 212 30.35 -4.99 -39.92
C ASP A 212 29.14 -4.04 -40.06
N GLY A 213 29.40 -2.84 -40.58
CA GLY A 213 28.40 -1.79 -40.66
C GLY A 213 28.19 -1.19 -42.04
N ARG A 214 27.13 -0.41 -42.15
CA ARG A 214 26.71 0.32 -43.34
C ARG A 214 26.36 1.76 -43.00
N VAL A 215 26.63 2.67 -43.92
CA VAL A 215 26.32 4.10 -43.82
C VAL A 215 25.38 4.47 -44.96
N TYR A 216 24.36 5.27 -44.65
CA TYR A 216 23.38 5.81 -45.60
C TYR A 216 23.32 7.33 -45.42
N GLY A 217 23.55 8.10 -46.47
CA GLY A 217 23.39 9.54 -46.47
C GLY A 217 22.13 9.96 -47.21
N TYR A 218 21.29 10.79 -46.60
CA TYR A 218 20.06 11.32 -47.19
C TYR A 218 20.12 12.85 -47.34
N ASP A 219 19.49 13.40 -48.39
CA ASP A 219 19.31 14.85 -48.54
C ASP A 219 18.13 15.38 -47.69
N SER A 220 17.85 16.68 -47.79
CA SER A 220 16.74 17.33 -47.07
C SER A 220 15.35 16.86 -47.53
N ASP A 221 15.23 16.28 -48.71
CA ASP A 221 13.99 15.78 -49.31
C ASP A 221 13.81 14.26 -49.07
N GLY A 222 14.74 13.63 -48.34
CA GLY A 222 14.70 12.21 -47.97
C GLY A 222 15.25 11.27 -49.05
N VAL A 223 15.96 11.78 -50.06
CA VAL A 223 16.55 10.97 -51.13
C VAL A 223 17.92 10.44 -50.70
N LEU A 224 18.16 9.14 -50.92
CA LEU A 224 19.44 8.49 -50.62
C LEU A 224 20.53 8.97 -51.59
N ILE A 225 21.52 9.69 -51.07
CA ILE A 225 22.65 10.27 -51.81
C ILE A 225 23.79 9.26 -51.95
N TYR A 226 24.13 8.54 -50.87
CA TYR A 226 25.20 7.55 -50.88
C TYR A 226 24.95 6.40 -49.91
N THR A 227 25.52 5.25 -50.24
CA THR A 227 25.61 4.09 -49.36
C THR A 227 27.03 3.56 -49.32
N GLY A 228 27.51 3.20 -48.13
CA GLY A 228 28.84 2.63 -47.93
C GLY A 228 28.80 1.45 -46.97
N LYS A 229 29.72 0.49 -47.14
CA LYS A 229 29.93 -0.62 -46.19
C LYS A 229 31.33 -0.49 -45.57
N PHE A 230 31.44 -0.78 -44.28
CA PHE A 230 32.72 -0.87 -43.58
C PHE A 230 32.80 -2.15 -42.76
N ASP A 231 34.00 -2.73 -42.69
CA ASP A 231 34.26 -3.90 -41.84
C ASP A 231 34.66 -3.47 -40.42
N HIS A 232 35.39 -2.35 -40.30
CA HIS A 232 35.74 -1.69 -39.05
C HIS A 232 35.62 -0.18 -39.17
N PHE A 233 34.97 0.47 -38.20
CA PHE A 233 34.83 1.91 -38.14
C PHE A 233 34.96 2.40 -36.70
N ARG A 234 35.93 3.30 -36.48
CA ARG A 234 36.21 3.83 -35.15
C ARG A 234 35.64 5.23 -35.01
N ILE A 235 34.75 5.40 -34.03
CA ILE A 235 34.19 6.70 -33.65
C ILE A 235 34.88 7.12 -32.35
N ALA A 236 35.77 8.10 -32.44
CA ALA A 236 36.38 8.70 -31.27
C ALA A 236 35.33 9.51 -30.51
N VAL A 237 34.80 8.96 -29.42
CA VAL A 237 33.92 9.70 -28.50
C VAL A 237 34.83 10.20 -27.40
N GLY A 238 35.30 11.43 -27.55
CA GLY A 238 36.19 12.05 -26.56
C GLY A 238 35.65 11.88 -25.14
N SER A 239 36.55 11.74 -24.16
CA SER A 239 36.24 11.57 -22.73
C SER A 239 35.29 12.62 -22.12
N ALA A 240 34.98 13.68 -22.86
CA ALA A 240 33.90 14.62 -22.59
C ALA A 240 32.48 14.00 -22.67
N GLY A 241 32.28 12.94 -23.47
CA GLY A 241 30.95 12.39 -23.78
C GLY A 241 30.30 11.56 -22.67
N ILE A 242 31.07 10.75 -21.95
CA ILE A 242 30.58 10.05 -20.75
C ILE A 242 30.37 11.06 -19.60
N GLY A 243 31.23 12.10 -19.53
CA GLY A 243 31.03 13.23 -18.63
C GLY A 243 29.72 13.98 -18.89
N ALA A 244 29.31 14.11 -20.15
CA ALA A 244 28.06 14.77 -20.56
C ALA A 244 26.79 13.95 -20.24
N LEU A 245 26.84 12.62 -20.39
CA LEU A 245 25.78 11.70 -19.96
C LEU A 245 25.63 11.68 -18.42
N VAL A 246 26.71 11.99 -17.68
CA VAL A 246 26.73 12.13 -16.21
C VAL A 246 26.44 13.58 -15.76
N SER A 247 26.36 14.55 -16.68
CA SER A 247 26.21 15.99 -16.39
C SER A 247 24.81 16.57 -16.59
N SER A 248 23.73 15.79 -16.43
CA SER A 248 22.41 16.39 -16.20
C SER A 248 22.39 17.03 -14.80
N ARG A 249 22.93 18.24 -14.68
CA ARG A 249 22.89 19.01 -13.42
C ARG A 249 21.44 19.30 -13.10
N THR A 250 21.01 18.91 -11.90
CA THR A 250 19.70 19.29 -11.39
C THR A 250 19.63 20.80 -11.15
N PRO A 251 18.44 21.44 -11.21
CA PRO A 251 18.31 22.88 -10.93
C PRO A 251 18.91 23.31 -9.58
N ALA A 252 18.89 22.44 -8.58
CA ALA A 252 19.48 22.67 -7.25
C ALA A 252 21.03 22.76 -7.24
N GLU A 253 21.72 22.19 -8.26
CA GLU A 253 23.18 22.22 -8.40
C GLU A 253 23.72 23.55 -8.96
N MET A 254 22.83 24.41 -9.46
CA MET A 254 23.18 25.63 -10.18
C MET A 254 22.97 26.87 -9.31
N GLY A 255 23.87 27.85 -9.44
CA GLY A 255 23.70 29.19 -8.88
C GLY A 255 22.74 30.03 -9.74
N ILE A 256 22.34 31.21 -9.26
CA ILE A 256 21.39 32.07 -10.00
C ILE A 256 21.92 32.51 -11.38
N ASN A 257 23.23 32.74 -11.50
CA ASN A 257 23.86 33.12 -12.76
C ASN A 257 23.86 31.96 -13.77
N GLU A 258 24.23 30.76 -13.33
CA GLU A 258 24.19 29.54 -14.15
C GLU A 258 22.76 29.22 -14.61
N LEU A 259 21.75 29.39 -13.74
CA LEU A 259 20.34 29.22 -14.10
C LEU A 259 19.91 30.20 -15.20
N ARG A 260 20.29 31.49 -15.10
CA ARG A 260 19.95 32.50 -16.11
C ARG A 260 20.58 32.22 -17.47
N GLU A 261 21.84 31.81 -17.49
CA GLU A 261 22.53 31.39 -18.72
C GLU A 261 21.82 30.20 -19.37
N ARG A 262 21.43 29.19 -18.57
CA ARG A 262 20.72 28.01 -19.06
C ARG A 262 19.33 28.32 -19.58
N ILE A 263 18.58 29.20 -18.90
CA ILE A 263 17.27 29.68 -19.35
C ILE A 263 17.40 30.40 -20.70
N ALA A 264 18.42 31.25 -20.87
CA ALA A 264 18.66 31.96 -22.13
C ALA A 264 18.98 31.00 -23.29
N LEU A 265 19.74 29.93 -23.03
CA LEU A 265 20.05 28.89 -24.03
C LEU A 265 18.81 28.09 -24.44
N LEU A 266 17.97 27.67 -23.49
CA LEU A 266 16.75 26.89 -23.78
C LEU A 266 15.74 27.70 -24.58
N ARG A 267 15.54 28.98 -24.21
CA ARG A 267 14.67 29.89 -24.96
C ARG A 267 15.14 30.10 -26.40
N ARG A 268 16.46 30.23 -26.63
CA ARG A 268 17.02 30.32 -27.99
C ARG A 268 16.84 29.05 -28.80
N SER A 269 16.67 27.91 -28.13
CA SER A 269 16.50 26.59 -28.76
C SER A 269 15.03 26.20 -28.95
N GLY A 270 14.08 27.07 -28.61
CA GLY A 270 12.64 26.80 -28.70
C GLY A 270 12.11 25.81 -27.65
N LEU A 271 12.87 25.52 -26.59
CA LEU A 271 12.48 24.58 -25.53
C LEU A 271 11.92 25.34 -24.31
N SER A 272 10.96 24.72 -23.61
CA SER A 272 10.40 25.29 -22.38
C SER A 272 11.46 25.35 -21.27
N ALA A 273 11.48 26.48 -20.55
CA ALA A 273 12.45 26.75 -19.48
C ALA A 273 11.76 26.98 -18.12
N ASP A 274 10.49 26.61 -18.01
CA ASP A 274 9.60 27.01 -16.91
C ASP A 274 10.08 26.50 -15.57
N GLU A 275 10.55 25.25 -15.51
CA GLU A 275 11.12 24.66 -14.28
C GLU A 275 12.33 25.45 -13.77
N LEU A 276 13.24 25.86 -14.66
CA LEU A 276 14.43 26.64 -14.29
C LEU A 276 14.06 28.07 -13.90
N ILE A 277 13.04 28.66 -14.52
CA ILE A 277 12.55 29.99 -14.16
C ILE A 277 11.96 29.98 -12.75
N VAL A 278 11.18 28.95 -12.38
CA VAL A 278 10.67 28.79 -11.01
C VAL A 278 11.83 28.69 -10.03
N GLU A 279 12.79 27.79 -10.27
CA GLU A 279 13.94 27.58 -9.37
C GLU A 279 14.79 28.85 -9.22
N CYS A 280 15.01 29.60 -10.31
CA CYS A 280 15.74 30.85 -10.29
C CYS A 280 15.08 31.89 -9.37
N ASN A 281 13.75 31.93 -9.32
CA ASN A 281 13.00 32.85 -8.45
C ASN A 281 12.94 32.34 -7.00
N LEU A 282 12.88 31.01 -6.79
CA LEU A 282 12.91 30.43 -5.44
C LEU A 282 14.18 30.77 -4.66
N LYS A 283 15.31 30.92 -5.37
CA LYS A 283 16.57 31.39 -4.76
C LYS A 283 16.45 32.75 -4.07
N LEU A 284 15.50 33.59 -4.47
CA LEU A 284 15.23 34.89 -3.85
C LEU A 284 14.01 34.86 -2.92
N ALA A 285 12.98 34.08 -3.27
CA ALA A 285 11.75 33.97 -2.51
C ALA A 285 11.97 33.32 -1.12
N ILE A 286 12.65 32.17 -1.07
CA ILE A 286 12.86 31.42 0.18
C ILE A 286 13.58 32.24 1.26
N PRO A 287 14.68 32.96 0.97
CA PRO A 287 15.32 33.83 1.96
C PRO A 287 14.45 35.01 2.41
N LEU A 288 13.58 35.52 1.53
CA LEU A 288 12.64 36.58 1.88
C LEU A 288 11.53 36.09 2.84
N ALA A 289 11.20 34.79 2.81
CA ALA A 289 10.24 34.17 3.71
C ALA A 289 10.60 34.40 5.19
N ALA A 290 11.89 34.55 5.54
CA ALA A 290 12.33 34.89 6.90
C ALA A 290 11.70 36.21 7.40
N VAL A 291 11.66 37.23 6.55
CA VAL A 291 11.08 38.54 6.86
C VAL A 291 9.55 38.42 6.96
N VAL A 292 8.94 37.69 6.02
CA VAL A 292 7.49 37.43 6.00
C VAL A 292 7.05 36.72 7.28
N PHE A 293 7.78 35.68 7.68
CA PHE A 293 7.50 34.91 8.90
C PHE A 293 7.65 35.74 10.16
N VAL A 294 8.69 36.57 10.28
CA VAL A 294 8.87 37.42 11.47
C VAL A 294 7.80 38.53 11.53
N LEU A 295 7.42 39.12 10.40
CA LEU A 295 6.34 40.10 10.33
C LEU A 295 4.99 39.49 10.73
N PHE A 296 4.61 38.40 10.08
CA PHE A 296 3.33 37.75 10.33
C PHE A 296 3.29 37.09 11.71
N GLY A 297 4.29 36.27 12.03
CA GLY A 297 4.38 35.54 13.29
C GLY A 297 4.53 36.46 14.49
N GLY A 298 5.36 37.49 14.38
CA GLY A 298 5.55 38.48 15.44
C GLY A 298 4.30 39.33 15.69
N ALA A 299 3.62 39.80 14.64
CA ALA A 299 2.35 40.52 14.79
C ALA A 299 1.26 39.63 15.41
N THR A 300 1.16 38.37 14.97
CA THR A 300 0.19 37.40 15.49
C THR A 300 0.52 37.00 16.94
N SER A 301 1.79 36.87 17.30
CA SER A 301 2.20 36.54 18.67
C SER A 301 1.80 37.65 19.67
N LEU A 302 1.92 38.92 19.27
CA LEU A 302 1.60 40.06 20.11
C LEU A 302 0.08 40.32 20.19
N LEU A 303 -0.66 40.19 19.08
CA LEU A 303 -2.10 40.49 19.05
C LEU A 303 -2.96 39.57 19.91
N PHE A 304 -2.59 38.30 19.97
CA PHE A 304 -3.43 37.27 20.59
C PHE A 304 -3.04 36.94 22.02
N ALA A 305 -1.94 37.53 22.51
CA ALA A 305 -1.45 37.43 23.89
C ALA A 305 -1.67 36.04 24.52
N TRP A 306 -1.17 35.01 23.83
CA TRP A 306 -1.58 33.62 24.07
C TRP A 306 -1.35 33.18 25.51
N ARG A 307 -2.39 32.62 26.14
CA ARG A 307 -2.40 32.24 27.56
C ARG A 307 -1.39 31.13 27.93
N SER A 308 -0.81 30.43 26.95
CA SER A 308 0.22 29.40 27.17
C SER A 308 1.22 29.31 26.01
N ARG A 309 2.47 28.96 26.34
CA ARG A 309 3.58 28.81 25.37
C ARG A 309 3.31 27.72 24.32
N ALA A 310 2.59 26.66 24.69
CA ALA A 310 2.26 25.54 23.80
C ALA A 310 1.35 25.95 22.63
N VAL A 311 0.42 26.90 22.83
CA VAL A 311 -0.48 27.37 21.77
C VAL A 311 0.30 28.10 20.67
N GLY A 312 1.31 28.90 21.04
CA GLY A 312 2.20 29.55 20.08
C GLY A 312 2.97 28.56 19.20
N ILE A 313 3.40 27.42 19.77
CA ILE A 313 4.10 26.36 19.01
C ILE A 313 3.17 25.69 18.00
N VAL A 314 1.96 25.31 18.41
CA VAL A 314 0.98 24.66 17.52
C VAL A 314 0.62 25.57 16.35
N ILE A 315 0.38 26.86 16.61
CA ILE A 315 0.07 27.84 15.57
C ILE A 315 1.28 28.07 14.66
N GLY A 316 2.49 28.11 15.22
CA GLY A 316 3.74 28.15 14.44
C GLY A 316 3.82 27.00 13.44
N PHE A 317 3.57 25.76 13.87
CA PHE A 317 3.54 24.60 12.97
C PHE A 317 2.44 24.68 11.91
N LEU A 318 1.21 25.10 12.28
CA LEU A 318 0.11 25.27 11.33
C LEU A 318 0.42 26.32 10.26
N LEU A 319 1.05 27.43 10.66
CA LEU A 319 1.46 28.49 9.75
C LEU A 319 2.56 28.01 8.79
N VAL A 320 3.58 27.33 9.30
CA VAL A 320 4.65 26.74 8.47
C VAL A 320 4.06 25.72 7.50
N GLY A 321 3.17 24.86 7.97
CA GLY A 321 2.46 23.90 7.12
C GLY A 321 1.63 24.57 6.03
N GLY A 322 0.90 25.65 6.36
CA GLY A 322 0.13 26.43 5.39
C GLY A 322 1.00 27.13 4.35
N PHE A 323 2.12 27.74 4.77
CA PHE A 323 3.07 28.36 3.86
C PHE A 323 3.72 27.33 2.92
N GLN A 324 4.23 26.22 3.47
CA GLN A 324 4.86 25.15 2.69
C GLN A 324 3.87 24.46 1.73
N GLY A 325 2.63 24.22 2.18
CA GLY A 325 1.56 23.71 1.31
C GLY A 325 1.28 24.65 0.13
N THR A 326 1.14 25.95 0.40
CA THR A 326 0.93 26.97 -0.66
C THR A 326 2.13 27.04 -1.61
N LEU A 327 3.36 26.94 -1.09
CA LEU A 327 4.58 26.94 -1.88
C LEU A 327 4.66 25.73 -2.82
N LEU A 328 4.35 24.52 -2.34
CA LEU A 328 4.33 23.32 -3.19
C LEU A 328 3.25 23.40 -4.28
N TRP A 329 2.05 23.88 -3.94
CA TRP A 329 0.96 24.08 -4.90
C TRP A 329 1.34 25.09 -5.98
N THR A 330 1.86 26.25 -5.61
CA THR A 330 2.24 27.30 -6.57
C THR A 330 3.43 26.88 -7.43
N GLN A 331 4.43 26.20 -6.86
CA GLN A 331 5.56 25.66 -7.63
C GLN A 331 5.12 24.63 -8.67
N THR A 332 4.21 23.72 -8.32
CA THR A 332 3.71 22.71 -9.26
C THR A 332 2.92 23.33 -10.41
N LEU A 333 2.06 24.31 -10.13
CA LEU A 333 1.35 25.08 -11.15
C LEU A 333 2.31 25.88 -12.06
N GLY A 334 3.35 26.49 -11.49
CA GLY A 334 4.37 27.24 -12.24
C GLY A 334 5.25 26.36 -13.12
N ARG A 335 5.66 25.17 -12.62
CA ARG A 335 6.46 24.20 -13.38
C ARG A 335 5.70 23.59 -14.55
N ARG A 336 4.36 23.52 -14.46
CA ARG A 336 3.47 23.06 -15.53
C ARG A 336 3.04 24.19 -16.48
N GLY A 337 3.50 25.42 -16.27
CA GLY A 337 3.14 26.58 -17.11
C GLY A 337 1.71 27.11 -16.93
N ILE A 338 0.95 26.63 -15.93
CA ILE A 338 -0.45 27.05 -15.69
C ILE A 338 -0.51 28.50 -15.19
N ILE A 339 0.42 28.87 -14.30
CA ILE A 339 0.64 30.25 -13.87
C ILE A 339 2.02 30.70 -14.31
N SER A 340 2.24 32.01 -14.42
CA SER A 340 3.56 32.55 -14.77
C SER A 340 4.64 31.92 -13.87
N PRO A 341 5.66 31.25 -14.45
CA PRO A 341 6.70 30.54 -13.69
C PRO A 341 7.46 31.44 -12.72
N ALA A 342 7.56 32.74 -13.04
CA ALA A 342 8.13 33.73 -12.12
C ALA A 342 7.19 33.95 -10.93
N LEU A 343 5.91 34.25 -11.16
CA LEU A 343 4.94 34.54 -10.09
C LEU A 343 4.74 33.35 -9.14
N ALA A 344 4.82 32.12 -9.65
CA ALA A 344 4.70 30.89 -8.86
C ALA A 344 5.59 30.88 -7.61
N ALA A 345 6.83 31.33 -7.72
CA ALA A 345 7.76 31.37 -6.59
C ALA A 345 7.41 32.47 -5.56
N TRP A 346 6.79 33.57 -5.98
CA TRP A 346 6.56 34.76 -5.15
C TRP A 346 5.17 34.79 -4.49
N ILE A 347 4.19 34.05 -5.00
CA ILE A 347 2.81 34.06 -4.48
C ILE A 347 2.74 33.80 -2.97
N PRO A 348 3.41 32.78 -2.40
CA PRO A 348 3.36 32.54 -0.96
C PRO A 348 3.89 33.73 -0.13
N ASP A 349 5.03 34.30 -0.53
CA ASP A 349 5.62 35.45 0.17
C ASP A 349 4.77 36.71 0.04
N LEU A 350 4.15 36.94 -1.13
CA LEU A 350 3.24 38.06 -1.33
C LEU A 350 1.96 37.90 -0.50
N ALA A 351 1.35 36.70 -0.49
CA ALA A 351 0.12 36.46 0.24
C ALA A 351 0.32 36.61 1.76
N PHE A 352 1.30 35.90 2.33
CA PHE A 352 1.58 35.96 3.77
C PHE A 352 2.23 37.31 4.16
N GLY A 353 3.03 37.90 3.28
CA GLY A 353 3.67 39.19 3.49
C GLY A 353 2.67 40.34 3.54
N VAL A 354 1.70 40.39 2.62
CA VAL A 354 0.63 41.41 2.64
C VAL A 354 -0.18 41.31 3.93
N ILE A 355 -0.54 40.10 4.36
CA ILE A 355 -1.26 39.91 5.63
C ILE A 355 -0.38 40.33 6.82
N GLY A 356 0.90 39.96 6.82
CA GLY A 356 1.85 40.33 7.87
C GLY A 356 2.04 41.84 8.00
N ILE A 357 2.22 42.54 6.88
CA ILE A 357 2.32 44.01 6.82
C ILE A 357 1.03 44.65 7.31
N PHE A 358 -0.13 44.16 6.86
CA PHE A 358 -1.42 44.66 7.29
C PHE A 358 -1.59 44.55 8.82
N LEU A 359 -1.26 43.39 9.40
CA LEU A 359 -1.30 43.16 10.84
C LEU A 359 -0.32 44.06 11.59
N PHE A 360 0.90 44.23 11.07
CA PHE A 360 1.91 45.11 11.64
C PHE A 360 1.44 46.57 11.70
N LEU A 361 0.83 47.09 10.62
CA LEU A 361 0.32 48.47 10.56
C LEU A 361 -0.89 48.70 11.49
N ARG A 362 -1.66 47.65 11.79
CA ARG A 362 -2.86 47.70 12.64
C ARG A 362 -2.60 47.24 14.08
N LEU A 363 -1.37 46.84 14.41
CA LEU A 363 -1.01 46.20 15.67
C LEU A 363 -1.45 47.01 16.91
N ASP A 364 -1.11 48.30 16.96
CA ASP A 364 -1.42 49.16 18.11
C ASP A 364 -2.94 49.46 18.25
N ARG A 365 -3.71 49.38 17.16
CA ARG A 365 -5.18 49.62 17.17
C ARG A 365 -5.98 48.38 17.52
N LEU A 366 -5.47 47.19 17.23
CA LEU A 366 -6.17 45.93 17.42
C LEU A 366 -6.03 45.40 18.86
N HIS A 367 -4.91 45.71 19.55
CA HIS A 367 -4.68 45.30 20.94
C HIS A 367 -5.67 45.95 21.93
N SER A 368 -6.12 47.20 21.68
CA SER A 368 -6.90 48.01 22.63
C SER A 368 -8.42 47.70 22.73
N GLY A 369 -8.85 46.44 22.60
CA GLY A 369 -10.17 46.02 23.09
C GLY A 369 -11.21 45.51 22.09
N ASN A 370 -10.85 45.19 20.84
CA ASN A 370 -11.80 44.55 19.89
C ASN A 370 -11.20 43.43 19.01
N ALA A 371 -10.02 42.90 19.35
CA ALA A 371 -9.37 41.80 18.62
C ALA A 371 -10.30 40.58 18.44
N ARG A 372 -11.00 40.16 19.50
CA ARG A 372 -11.88 38.97 19.48
C ARG A 372 -13.06 39.09 18.51
N ARG A 373 -13.57 40.31 18.28
CA ARG A 373 -14.69 40.60 17.36
C ARG A 373 -14.25 40.62 15.91
N TRP A 374 -13.02 41.07 15.65
CA TRP A 374 -12.44 41.17 14.31
C TRP A 374 -11.87 39.83 13.85
N VAL A 375 -11.20 39.08 14.72
CA VAL A 375 -10.76 37.71 14.47
C VAL A 375 -11.95 36.83 14.08
N ARG A 376 -13.10 36.94 14.74
CA ARG A 376 -14.32 36.19 14.35
C ARG A 376 -14.92 36.61 13.01
N ARG A 377 -14.61 37.82 12.51
CA ARG A 377 -15.04 38.36 11.20
C ARG A 377 -14.06 38.04 10.08
N PHE A 378 -12.78 37.92 10.39
CA PHE A 378 -11.71 37.61 9.43
C PHE A 378 -11.30 36.15 9.40
N LEU A 379 -11.58 35.34 10.45
CA LEU A 379 -11.42 33.89 10.41
C LEU A 379 -12.19 33.26 9.24
N PRO A 380 -13.47 33.61 8.97
CA PRO A 380 -14.14 33.11 7.79
C PRO A 380 -13.51 33.65 6.51
N PHE A 381 -12.94 34.86 6.46
CA PHE A 381 -12.22 35.34 5.25
C PHE A 381 -10.87 34.64 5.04
N LEU A 382 -10.13 34.33 6.10
CA LEU A 382 -8.88 33.57 6.06
C LEU A 382 -9.15 32.09 5.76
N PHE A 383 -10.25 31.55 6.30
CA PHE A 383 -10.76 30.21 6.01
C PHE A 383 -11.35 30.15 4.60
N ILE A 384 -11.99 31.21 4.10
CA ILE A 384 -12.42 31.39 2.70
C ILE A 384 -11.23 31.64 1.79
N PHE A 385 -10.10 32.22 2.23
CA PHE A 385 -8.91 32.38 1.40
C PHE A 385 -8.07 31.08 1.37
N LEU A 386 -8.03 30.32 2.46
CA LEU A 386 -7.49 28.95 2.53
C LEU A 386 -8.38 27.94 1.80
N LEU A 387 -9.71 28.06 1.88
CA LEU A 387 -10.65 27.32 1.03
C LEU A 387 -10.72 27.86 -0.40
N ALA A 388 -10.42 29.14 -0.64
CA ALA A 388 -10.32 29.68 -2.00
C ALA A 388 -9.03 29.20 -2.67
N GLY A 389 -7.99 28.86 -1.89
CA GLY A 389 -6.88 28.04 -2.40
C GLY A 389 -7.30 26.65 -2.86
N THR A 390 -8.41 26.12 -2.32
CA THR A 390 -9.08 24.90 -2.82
C THR A 390 -10.25 25.18 -3.78
N ALA A 391 -10.59 26.45 -4.04
CA ALA A 391 -11.72 26.84 -4.90
C ALA A 391 -11.30 27.60 -6.17
N PHE A 392 -10.07 28.09 -6.28
CA PHE A 392 -9.48 28.54 -7.55
C PHE A 392 -8.73 27.39 -8.20
N GLY A 393 -9.56 26.45 -8.60
CA GLY A 393 -9.21 25.16 -9.14
C GLY A 393 -10.43 24.26 -9.15
N ALA A 394 -11.64 24.83 -9.32
CA ALA A 394 -12.60 24.11 -10.12
C ALA A 394 -11.91 23.95 -11.47
N THR A 395 -11.27 22.80 -11.67
CA THR A 395 -11.09 22.28 -13.02
C THR A 395 -12.43 22.52 -13.70
N PRO A 396 -12.49 23.20 -14.86
CA PRO A 396 -13.75 23.31 -15.56
C PRO A 396 -14.37 21.90 -15.59
N PRO A 397 -15.66 21.76 -15.26
CA PRO A 397 -16.29 20.46 -15.08
C PRO A 397 -16.16 19.61 -16.33
N VAL A 398 -15.79 20.18 -17.49
CA VAL A 398 -15.23 19.47 -18.63
C VAL A 398 -14.27 20.45 -19.32
N ALA A 399 -12.99 20.09 -19.53
CA ALA A 399 -12.09 20.85 -20.41
C ALA A 399 -12.01 20.16 -21.76
N ILE A 400 -12.29 20.87 -22.87
CA ILE A 400 -12.21 20.37 -24.24
C ILE A 400 -11.21 21.24 -25.01
N ASP A 401 -10.09 20.66 -25.41
CA ASP A 401 -9.10 21.26 -26.31
C ASP A 401 -9.25 20.62 -27.70
N CYS A 402 -9.37 21.42 -28.76
CA CYS A 402 -9.57 20.92 -30.14
C CYS A 402 -9.27 22.00 -31.19
N ASP A 403 -9.06 21.58 -32.44
CA ASP A 403 -8.78 22.50 -33.56
C ASP A 403 -10.02 23.33 -33.97
N ARG A 404 -11.21 22.72 -33.92
CA ARG A 404 -12.50 23.36 -34.24
C ARG A 404 -13.60 22.91 -33.29
N LEU A 405 -14.28 23.88 -32.69
CA LEU A 405 -15.43 23.66 -31.81
C LEU A 405 -16.68 24.29 -32.41
N PHE A 406 -17.75 23.51 -32.56
CA PHE A 406 -19.08 23.95 -32.95
C PHE A 406 -20.04 23.75 -31.77
N ILE A 407 -20.83 24.77 -31.45
CA ILE A 407 -21.87 24.73 -30.42
C ILE A 407 -23.13 25.32 -31.05
N SER A 408 -24.24 24.58 -31.00
CA SER A 408 -25.53 25.07 -31.48
C SER A 408 -26.06 26.20 -30.60
N SER A 409 -26.91 27.07 -31.16
CA SER A 409 -27.44 28.25 -30.45
C SER A 409 -28.32 27.95 -29.25
N ASP A 410 -28.89 26.74 -29.19
CA ASP A 410 -29.67 26.20 -28.07
C ASP A 410 -28.80 25.43 -27.05
N GLU A 411 -27.48 25.38 -27.27
CA GLU A 411 -26.50 24.65 -26.48
C GLU A 411 -26.82 23.16 -26.33
N ALA A 412 -27.68 22.60 -27.21
CA ALA A 412 -28.09 21.20 -27.16
C ALA A 412 -27.17 20.27 -27.97
N HIS A 413 -26.32 20.83 -28.84
CA HIS A 413 -25.44 20.09 -29.72
C HIS A 413 -24.04 20.71 -29.72
N VAL A 414 -23.04 19.94 -29.31
CA VAL A 414 -21.62 20.34 -29.29
C VAL A 414 -20.81 19.34 -30.12
N GLU A 415 -20.04 19.85 -31.07
CA GLU A 415 -19.17 19.04 -31.93
C GLU A 415 -17.75 19.60 -31.92
N ALA A 416 -16.80 18.82 -31.43
CA ALA A 416 -15.36 19.12 -31.41
C ALA A 416 -14.65 18.27 -32.47
N ASN A 417 -13.78 18.89 -33.26
CA ASN A 417 -13.07 18.27 -34.38
C ASN A 417 -11.59 18.65 -34.38
N GLY A 418 -10.72 17.67 -34.63
CA GLY A 418 -9.27 17.79 -34.75
C GLY A 418 -8.56 17.79 -33.38
N ASN A 419 -7.75 16.76 -33.14
CA ASN A 419 -6.96 16.54 -31.91
C ASN A 419 -7.74 16.87 -30.62
N VAL A 420 -8.93 16.29 -30.47
CA VAL A 420 -9.81 16.58 -29.35
C VAL A 420 -9.24 15.94 -28.09
N HIS A 421 -8.87 16.74 -27.10
CA HIS A 421 -8.51 16.31 -25.76
C HIS A 421 -9.57 16.79 -24.76
N LEU A 422 -10.33 15.85 -24.22
CA LEU A 422 -11.34 16.08 -23.20
C LEU A 422 -10.84 15.59 -21.84
N SER A 423 -10.89 16.43 -20.81
CA SER A 423 -10.53 16.04 -19.44
C SER A 423 -11.62 16.39 -18.45
N TYR A 424 -11.97 15.43 -17.59
CA TYR A 424 -12.94 15.55 -16.50
C TYR A 424 -12.44 14.79 -15.28
N GLU A 425 -12.20 15.49 -14.17
CA GLU A 425 -11.65 14.92 -12.92
C GLU A 425 -10.40 14.03 -13.14
N LYS A 426 -10.53 12.70 -12.97
CA LYS A 426 -9.46 11.70 -13.18
C LYS A 426 -9.55 11.00 -14.54
N THR A 427 -10.47 11.44 -15.40
CA THR A 427 -10.75 10.87 -16.71
C THR A 427 -10.19 11.76 -17.80
N ALA A 428 -9.40 11.19 -18.70
CA ALA A 428 -8.85 11.86 -19.87
C ALA A 428 -9.20 11.09 -21.14
N LEU A 429 -9.79 11.77 -22.11
CA LEU A 429 -10.21 11.25 -23.40
C LEU A 429 -9.49 12.01 -24.51
N SER A 430 -8.91 11.29 -25.46
CA SER A 430 -8.33 11.83 -26.69
C SER A 430 -9.06 11.21 -27.88
N ALA A 431 -9.45 11.99 -28.90
CA ALA A 431 -10.07 11.48 -30.13
C ALA A 431 -9.91 12.49 -31.29
N ASP A 432 -10.16 12.06 -32.52
CA ASP A 432 -10.18 12.95 -33.69
C ASP A 432 -11.44 13.82 -33.74
N ARG A 433 -12.58 13.27 -33.29
CA ARG A 433 -13.87 13.95 -33.22
C ARG A 433 -14.64 13.54 -31.98
N VAL A 434 -15.27 14.49 -31.30
CA VAL A 434 -16.19 14.25 -30.18
C VAL A 434 -17.49 15.02 -30.42
N ARG A 435 -18.62 14.33 -30.29
CA ARG A 435 -19.97 14.88 -30.42
C ARG A 435 -20.75 14.64 -29.14
N LEU A 436 -21.45 15.67 -28.68
CA LEU A 436 -22.28 15.68 -27.48
C LEU A 436 -23.67 16.21 -27.88
N ASP A 437 -24.70 15.37 -27.76
CA ASP A 437 -26.10 15.76 -27.99
C ASP A 437 -26.91 15.63 -26.70
N ARG A 438 -27.69 16.65 -26.36
CA ARG A 438 -28.60 16.65 -25.21
C ARG A 438 -29.90 15.93 -25.57
N GLU A 439 -30.31 14.96 -24.76
CA GLU A 439 -31.56 14.21 -24.90
C GLU A 439 -32.73 14.90 -24.17
N GLU A 440 -33.97 14.51 -24.51
CA GLU A 440 -35.20 15.07 -23.95
C GLU A 440 -35.34 14.86 -22.43
N ASP A 441 -34.69 13.81 -21.89
CA ASP A 441 -34.68 13.50 -20.46
C ASP A 441 -33.64 14.31 -19.66
N GLY A 442 -32.89 15.20 -20.34
CA GLY A 442 -31.84 16.02 -19.74
C GLY A 442 -30.47 15.33 -19.65
N SER A 443 -30.34 14.07 -20.10
CA SER A 443 -29.04 13.40 -20.27
C SER A 443 -28.30 13.87 -21.51
N TRP A 444 -27.00 13.59 -21.59
CA TRP A 444 -26.17 13.87 -22.75
C TRP A 444 -25.64 12.58 -23.34
N SER A 445 -25.81 12.41 -24.65
CA SER A 445 -25.16 11.35 -25.41
C SER A 445 -23.81 11.86 -25.92
N MET A 446 -22.74 11.18 -25.55
CA MET A 446 -21.37 11.45 -26.02
C MET A 446 -20.97 10.38 -27.01
N SER A 447 -20.41 10.77 -28.16
CA SER A 447 -19.73 9.88 -29.10
C SER A 447 -18.37 10.45 -29.48
N ALA A 448 -17.33 9.65 -29.36
CA ALA A 448 -15.95 9.97 -29.72
C ALA A 448 -15.51 9.01 -30.82
N THR A 449 -14.96 9.54 -31.91
CA THR A 449 -14.58 8.77 -33.11
C THR A 449 -13.19 9.17 -33.59
N GLY A 450 -12.42 8.19 -34.08
CA GLY A 450 -11.07 8.37 -34.58
C GLY A 450 -10.03 8.38 -33.47
N ALA A 451 -9.08 7.42 -33.54
CA ALA A 451 -7.96 7.21 -32.61
C ALA A 451 -8.29 7.52 -31.14
N VAL A 452 -9.34 6.89 -30.62
CA VAL A 452 -9.85 7.17 -29.28
C VAL A 452 -8.91 6.58 -28.23
N SER A 453 -8.49 7.37 -27.26
CA SER A 453 -7.72 6.94 -26.09
C SER A 453 -8.36 7.50 -24.83
N LEU A 454 -8.95 6.63 -24.01
CA LEU A 454 -9.62 6.93 -22.75
C LEU A 454 -8.80 6.38 -21.57
N ARG A 455 -8.46 7.23 -20.61
CA ARG A 455 -7.80 6.87 -19.37
C ARG A 455 -8.70 7.25 -18.19
N VAL A 456 -8.96 6.30 -17.29
CA VAL A 456 -9.78 6.50 -16.09
C VAL A 456 -8.95 6.20 -14.85
N GLY A 457 -8.54 7.24 -14.11
CA GLY A 457 -7.65 7.11 -12.95
C GLY A 457 -6.26 6.55 -13.31
N ASP A 458 -5.62 5.89 -12.34
CA ASP A 458 -4.27 5.31 -12.51
C ASP A 458 -4.29 3.83 -12.98
N GLY A 459 -5.48 3.25 -13.16
CA GLY A 459 -5.66 1.80 -13.25
C GLY A 459 -6.28 1.28 -14.55
N LEU A 460 -6.86 2.14 -15.39
CA LEU A 460 -7.56 1.74 -16.61
C LEU A 460 -7.15 2.64 -17.78
N GLU A 461 -6.63 2.03 -18.84
CA GLU A 461 -6.33 2.66 -20.12
C GLU A 461 -7.01 1.87 -21.23
N LEU A 462 -7.77 2.57 -22.08
CA LEU A 462 -8.55 2.04 -23.18
C LEU A 462 -8.21 2.80 -24.45
N THR A 463 -8.02 2.09 -25.55
CA THR A 463 -7.78 2.65 -26.88
C THR A 463 -8.72 1.98 -27.86
N GLY A 464 -9.28 2.70 -28.83
CA GLY A 464 -10.24 2.14 -29.79
C GLY A 464 -10.62 3.09 -30.91
N ASP A 465 -11.50 2.64 -31.79
CA ASP A 465 -11.93 3.40 -32.96
C ASP A 465 -13.11 4.34 -32.65
N GLU A 466 -14.00 3.90 -31.75
CA GLU A 466 -15.20 4.62 -31.34
C GLU A 466 -15.53 4.34 -29.87
N VAL A 467 -15.92 5.38 -29.13
CA VAL A 467 -16.42 5.28 -27.75
C VAL A 467 -17.69 6.12 -27.63
N SER A 468 -18.77 5.53 -27.15
CA SER A 468 -20.02 6.23 -26.83
C SER A 468 -20.36 6.10 -25.35
N ALA A 469 -20.88 7.15 -24.73
CA ALA A 469 -21.32 7.11 -23.33
C ALA A 469 -22.55 7.98 -23.11
N ARG A 470 -23.40 7.59 -22.18
CA ARG A 470 -24.51 8.42 -21.71
C ARG A 470 -24.12 9.09 -20.40
N LEU A 471 -24.22 10.41 -20.35
CA LEU A 471 -23.86 11.26 -19.21
C LEU A 471 -25.14 11.82 -18.59
N VAL A 472 -25.38 11.54 -17.31
CA VAL A 472 -26.55 11.99 -16.54
C VAL A 472 -26.09 13.04 -15.53
N PRO A 473 -26.75 14.22 -15.44
CA PRO A 473 -26.42 15.21 -14.43
C PRO A 473 -26.91 14.76 -13.03
N ASP A 474 -26.03 14.70 -12.03
CA ASP A 474 -26.41 14.41 -10.64
C ASP A 474 -25.65 15.31 -9.65
N GLY A 475 -26.36 15.94 -8.71
CA GLY A 475 -25.78 16.65 -7.55
C GLY A 475 -24.75 17.76 -7.82
N GLY A 476 -24.62 18.26 -9.06
CA GLY A 476 -23.58 19.23 -9.46
C GLY A 476 -22.40 18.64 -10.25
N GLY A 477 -22.45 17.35 -10.64
CA GLY A 477 -21.50 16.68 -11.53
C GLY A 477 -22.18 15.89 -12.67
N LEU A 478 -21.37 15.22 -13.50
CA LEU A 478 -21.80 14.33 -14.58
C LEU A 478 -21.46 12.89 -14.19
N THR A 479 -22.46 12.03 -14.03
CA THR A 479 -22.25 10.60 -13.84
C THR A 479 -22.52 9.87 -15.16
N THR A 480 -21.73 8.85 -15.47
CA THR A 480 -22.02 7.96 -16.60
C THR A 480 -22.50 6.64 -16.04
N GLY A 481 -23.67 6.16 -16.47
CA GLY A 481 -24.14 4.82 -16.07
C GLY A 481 -23.48 3.72 -16.90
N GLU A 482 -23.22 4.01 -18.17
CA GLU A 482 -22.75 3.05 -19.16
C GLU A 482 -21.96 3.75 -20.28
N ALA A 483 -20.83 3.16 -20.64
CA ALA A 483 -20.04 3.51 -21.81
C ALA A 483 -19.82 2.27 -22.67
N SER A 484 -19.89 2.41 -23.99
CA SER A 484 -19.60 1.37 -24.96
C SER A 484 -18.45 1.78 -25.88
N ALA A 485 -17.70 0.81 -26.36
CA ALA A 485 -16.57 1.02 -27.26
C ALA A 485 -16.57 0.00 -28.40
N GLY A 486 -16.34 0.47 -29.62
CA GLY A 486 -16.12 -0.36 -30.80
C GLY A 486 -14.62 -0.58 -31.05
N SER A 487 -14.24 -1.84 -31.31
CA SER A 487 -12.87 -2.31 -31.56
C SER A 487 -11.84 -1.67 -30.64
N PHE A 488 -11.72 -2.19 -29.42
CA PHE A 488 -10.90 -1.57 -28.39
C PHE A 488 -9.85 -2.53 -27.83
N GLN A 489 -8.78 -1.95 -27.31
CA GLN A 489 -7.71 -2.60 -26.58
C GLN A 489 -7.48 -1.85 -25.27
N GLY A 490 -7.39 -2.58 -24.17
CA GLY A 490 -7.19 -2.02 -22.85
C GLY A 490 -6.12 -2.73 -22.02
N LYS A 491 -5.61 -2.00 -21.03
CA LYS A 491 -4.74 -2.52 -19.97
C LYS A 491 -5.33 -2.15 -18.61
N SER A 492 -5.39 -3.11 -17.70
CA SER A 492 -5.78 -2.89 -16.31
C SER A 492 -4.87 -3.63 -15.34
N LYS A 493 -4.82 -3.18 -14.07
CA LYS A 493 -4.10 -3.87 -13.00
C LYS A 493 -5.08 -4.53 -12.03
N PHE A 494 -4.73 -5.71 -11.53
CA PHE A 494 -5.51 -6.41 -10.50
C PHE A 494 -4.60 -7.07 -9.47
N LYS A 495 -5.16 -7.37 -8.29
CA LYS A 495 -4.48 -8.18 -7.27
C LYS A 495 -4.97 -9.63 -7.35
N ASN A 496 -4.03 -10.57 -7.38
CA ASN A 496 -4.35 -11.99 -7.32
C ASN A 496 -4.68 -12.42 -5.87
N SER A 497 -5.05 -13.70 -5.69
CA SER A 497 -5.40 -14.28 -4.39
C SER A 497 -4.25 -14.31 -3.37
N LYS A 498 -3.00 -14.06 -3.79
CA LYS A 498 -1.82 -13.90 -2.91
C LYS A 498 -1.54 -12.44 -2.53
N GLY A 499 -2.30 -11.48 -3.07
CA GLY A 499 -2.10 -10.05 -2.87
C GLY A 499 -1.02 -9.43 -3.76
N GLU A 500 -0.54 -10.15 -4.77
CA GLU A 500 0.43 -9.66 -5.75
C GLU A 500 -0.30 -8.89 -6.86
N GLU A 501 0.26 -7.76 -7.30
CA GLU A 501 -0.29 -6.97 -8.41
C GLU A 501 0.18 -7.51 -9.76
N HIS A 502 -0.77 -7.71 -10.67
CA HIS A 502 -0.55 -8.24 -12.02
C HIS A 502 -1.23 -7.35 -13.06
N LEU A 503 -0.68 -7.33 -14.28
CA LEU A 503 -1.25 -6.62 -15.42
C LEU A 503 -2.20 -7.56 -16.19
N LEU A 504 -3.34 -7.03 -16.63
CA LEU A 504 -4.27 -7.67 -17.54
C LEU A 504 -4.38 -6.83 -18.82
N ILE A 505 -4.07 -7.46 -19.95
CA ILE A 505 -4.20 -6.87 -21.28
C ILE A 505 -5.37 -7.57 -21.97
N TYR A 506 -6.27 -6.80 -22.55
CA TYR A 506 -7.43 -7.34 -23.26
C TYR A 506 -7.72 -6.54 -24.52
N ARG A 507 -8.35 -7.19 -25.49
CA ARG A 507 -8.86 -6.60 -26.73
C ARG A 507 -10.23 -7.21 -27.03
N GLY A 508 -11.15 -6.44 -27.61
CA GLY A 508 -12.43 -6.96 -28.07
C GLY A 508 -12.97 -6.19 -29.26
N LYS A 509 -13.98 -6.76 -29.93
CA LYS A 509 -14.72 -6.07 -30.99
C LYS A 509 -15.72 -5.06 -30.45
N GLU A 510 -16.36 -5.39 -29.33
CA GLU A 510 -17.32 -4.54 -28.65
C GLU A 510 -17.06 -4.63 -27.15
N GLY A 511 -17.06 -3.48 -26.49
CA GLY A 511 -16.80 -3.34 -25.06
C GLY A 511 -17.88 -2.51 -24.41
N ARG A 512 -18.25 -2.84 -23.19
CA ARG A 512 -19.27 -2.14 -22.40
C ARG A 512 -18.76 -2.02 -20.98
N ILE A 513 -18.82 -0.81 -20.43
CA ILE A 513 -18.32 -0.48 -19.10
C ILE A 513 -19.48 0.13 -18.33
N ALA A 514 -19.87 -0.53 -17.25
CA ALA A 514 -20.83 0.00 -16.30
C ALA A 514 -20.09 0.64 -15.13
N PHE A 515 -20.59 1.77 -14.65
CA PHE A 515 -20.05 2.49 -13.51
C PHE A 515 -21.05 2.47 -12.35
N ASP A 516 -20.53 2.48 -11.12
CA ASP A 516 -21.34 2.53 -9.90
C ASP A 516 -21.85 3.97 -9.61
N ALA A 517 -22.66 4.12 -8.56
CA ALA A 517 -23.18 5.43 -8.15
C ALA A 517 -22.10 6.44 -7.73
N ASN A 518 -20.86 6.00 -7.52
CA ASN A 518 -19.72 6.85 -7.16
C ASN A 518 -18.82 7.17 -8.38
N GLY A 519 -19.15 6.67 -9.58
CA GLY A 519 -18.35 6.83 -10.79
C GLY A 519 -17.14 5.89 -10.89
N GLU A 520 -17.05 4.86 -10.04
CA GLU A 520 -16.05 3.79 -10.18
C GLU A 520 -16.52 2.69 -11.13
N VAL A 521 -15.60 1.97 -11.76
CA VAL A 521 -15.94 0.88 -12.70
C VAL A 521 -16.52 -0.31 -11.94
N ASP A 522 -17.78 -0.64 -12.19
CA ASP A 522 -18.49 -1.78 -11.59
C ASP A 522 -18.31 -3.07 -12.41
N GLU A 523 -18.47 -2.96 -13.74
CA GLU A 523 -18.43 -4.10 -14.66
C GLU A 523 -17.80 -3.69 -16.00
N ILE A 524 -16.91 -4.54 -16.55
CA ILE A 524 -16.40 -4.42 -17.92
C ILE A 524 -16.76 -5.69 -18.68
N GLU A 525 -17.58 -5.56 -19.70
CA GLU A 525 -18.00 -6.63 -20.60
C GLU A 525 -17.34 -6.47 -21.97
N ILE A 526 -16.85 -7.57 -22.53
CA ILE A 526 -16.06 -7.61 -23.76
C ILE A 526 -16.56 -8.75 -24.65
N THR A 527 -16.98 -8.44 -25.88
CA THR A 527 -17.46 -9.41 -26.87
C THR A 527 -16.36 -9.74 -27.88
N ASP A 528 -16.25 -11.02 -28.24
CA ASP A 528 -15.18 -11.57 -29.09
C ASP A 528 -13.79 -11.09 -28.62
N GLY A 529 -13.52 -11.34 -27.33
CA GLY A 529 -12.36 -10.85 -26.63
C GLY A 529 -11.13 -11.74 -26.76
N GLU A 530 -9.95 -11.15 -26.63
CA GLU A 530 -8.69 -11.86 -26.39
C GLU A 530 -7.99 -11.22 -25.19
N LEU A 531 -7.54 -12.03 -24.24
CA LEU A 531 -6.91 -11.56 -23.00
C LEU A 531 -5.58 -12.27 -22.72
N SER A 532 -4.70 -11.59 -22.01
CA SER A 532 -3.41 -12.12 -21.54
C SER A 532 -2.85 -11.27 -20.40
N THR A 533 -1.91 -11.83 -19.63
CA THR A 533 -1.15 -11.10 -18.61
C THR A 533 0.31 -10.85 -19.02
N CYS A 534 0.72 -11.30 -20.22
CA CYS A 534 2.06 -11.10 -20.75
C CYS A 534 2.22 -9.72 -21.43
N ASP A 535 3.04 -8.82 -20.87
CA ASP A 535 3.38 -7.53 -21.52
C ASP A 535 4.70 -7.65 -22.31
N CYS A 536 4.73 -8.50 -23.34
CA CYS A 536 5.93 -8.72 -24.16
C CYS A 536 5.63 -8.76 -25.68
N CYS A 537 6.69 -8.71 -26.49
CA CYS A 537 6.73 -9.04 -27.93
C CYS A 537 6.22 -8.00 -28.95
N GLY A 538 5.96 -6.74 -28.59
CA GLY A 538 5.89 -5.62 -29.55
C GLY A 538 4.78 -5.65 -30.64
N GLY A 539 3.84 -6.59 -30.63
CA GLY A 539 2.68 -6.54 -31.53
C GLY A 539 1.82 -7.81 -31.54
N LEU A 540 0.50 -7.63 -31.38
CA LEU A 540 -0.59 -8.63 -31.41
C LEU A 540 -0.62 -9.65 -30.25
N LEU A 541 -1.76 -9.72 -29.54
CA LEU A 541 -2.04 -10.71 -28.47
C LEU A 541 -1.77 -12.17 -28.92
N ARG A 542 -1.97 -12.48 -30.20
CA ARG A 542 -1.70 -13.81 -30.78
C ARG A 542 -0.24 -14.25 -30.80
N ALA A 543 0.71 -13.32 -30.66
CA ALA A 543 2.14 -13.63 -30.64
C ALA A 543 2.67 -13.91 -29.22
N GLN A 544 1.80 -13.84 -28.21
CA GLN A 544 2.19 -14.03 -26.81
C GLN A 544 2.31 -15.52 -26.42
N PRO A 545 3.09 -15.86 -25.38
CA PRO A 545 3.30 -17.24 -24.94
C PRO A 545 1.98 -17.99 -24.68
N TYR A 546 1.02 -17.27 -24.11
CA TYR A 546 -0.36 -17.71 -24.06
C TYR A 546 -1.29 -16.53 -24.37
N SER A 547 -2.44 -16.85 -24.95
CA SER A 547 -3.56 -15.91 -25.06
C SER A 547 -4.86 -16.68 -24.82
N ILE A 548 -5.85 -16.01 -24.28
CA ILE A 548 -7.14 -16.60 -23.98
C ILE A 548 -8.16 -15.88 -24.86
N GLU A 549 -8.68 -16.58 -25.88
CA GLU A 549 -9.78 -16.10 -26.70
C GLU A 549 -11.11 -16.41 -26.00
N THR A 550 -12.04 -15.48 -26.00
CA THR A 550 -13.35 -15.64 -25.38
C THR A 550 -14.43 -15.12 -26.32
N GLY A 551 -15.60 -15.76 -26.36
CA GLY A 551 -16.74 -15.20 -27.07
C GLY A 551 -17.35 -14.01 -26.32
N ARG A 552 -17.34 -14.10 -24.98
CA ARG A 552 -17.80 -13.04 -24.07
C ARG A 552 -16.97 -13.09 -22.79
N LEU A 553 -16.45 -11.96 -22.34
CA LEU A 553 -15.66 -11.82 -21.12
C LEU A 553 -16.30 -10.74 -20.25
N ILE A 554 -16.47 -11.02 -18.96
CA ILE A 554 -17.00 -10.08 -17.98
C ILE A 554 -15.95 -9.96 -16.86
N LEU A 555 -15.51 -8.74 -16.59
CA LEU A 555 -14.56 -8.41 -15.55
C LEU A 555 -15.28 -7.57 -14.48
N TYR A 556 -15.30 -8.07 -13.26
CA TYR A 556 -15.70 -7.31 -12.07
C TYR A 556 -14.42 -6.92 -11.32
N PRO A 557 -13.99 -5.66 -11.40
CA PRO A 557 -12.73 -5.21 -10.81
C PRO A 557 -12.58 -5.62 -9.34
N ASN A 558 -11.42 -6.16 -8.97
CA ASN A 558 -11.11 -6.63 -7.61
C ASN A 558 -12.10 -7.68 -7.05
N ARG A 559 -12.93 -8.33 -7.88
CA ARG A 559 -13.93 -9.31 -7.44
C ARG A 559 -13.81 -10.63 -8.19
N LEU A 560 -14.15 -10.66 -9.48
CA LEU A 560 -14.22 -11.90 -10.27
C LEU A 560 -14.05 -11.66 -11.78
N ILE A 561 -13.54 -12.65 -12.49
CA ILE A 561 -13.39 -12.71 -13.96
C ILE A 561 -14.25 -13.86 -14.49
N VAL A 562 -15.11 -13.61 -15.48
CA VAL A 562 -15.95 -14.63 -16.14
C VAL A 562 -15.66 -14.65 -17.63
N ALA A 563 -15.33 -15.82 -18.17
CA ALA A 563 -15.10 -15.99 -19.59
C ALA A 563 -16.02 -17.09 -20.15
N PHE A 564 -16.76 -16.76 -21.20
CA PHE A 564 -17.63 -17.67 -21.95
C PHE A 564 -16.99 -18.08 -23.27
N ASN A 565 -17.19 -19.33 -23.66
CA ASN A 565 -16.61 -19.93 -24.86
C ASN A 565 -15.09 -19.69 -24.91
N LEU A 566 -14.44 -19.93 -23.77
CA LEU A 566 -13.03 -19.69 -23.56
C LEU A 566 -12.20 -20.72 -24.33
N SER A 567 -11.26 -20.25 -25.14
CA SER A 567 -10.26 -21.07 -25.82
C SER A 567 -8.86 -20.57 -25.43
N VAL A 568 -8.10 -21.42 -24.76
CA VAL A 568 -6.70 -21.14 -24.43
C VAL A 568 -5.84 -21.48 -25.64
N ARG A 569 -5.06 -20.49 -26.09
CA ARG A 569 -3.98 -20.67 -27.03
C ARG A 569 -2.64 -20.62 -26.31
N THR A 570 -1.74 -21.51 -26.70
CA THR A 570 -0.35 -21.51 -26.23
C THR A 570 0.52 -21.56 -27.46
N PHE A 571 1.43 -20.59 -27.61
CA PHE A 571 2.25 -20.40 -28.81
C PHE A 571 1.42 -20.45 -30.12
N GLY A 572 0.27 -19.78 -30.13
CA GLY A 572 -0.63 -19.69 -31.28
C GLY A 572 -1.52 -20.92 -31.55
N THR A 573 -1.29 -22.04 -30.86
CA THR A 573 -2.09 -23.27 -31.02
C THR A 573 -3.17 -23.36 -29.95
N ARG A 574 -4.42 -23.69 -30.33
CA ARG A 574 -5.51 -23.93 -29.38
C ARG A 574 -5.26 -25.25 -28.64
N VAL A 575 -5.08 -25.18 -27.33
CA VAL A 575 -4.76 -26.35 -26.49
C VAL A 575 -5.95 -26.81 -25.64
N PHE A 576 -6.82 -25.89 -25.25
CA PHE A 576 -7.90 -26.17 -24.33
C PHE A 576 -9.10 -25.27 -24.60
N TRP A 577 -10.30 -25.80 -24.35
CA TRP A 577 -11.55 -25.08 -24.53
C TRP A 577 -12.46 -25.36 -23.34
N LEU A 578 -13.11 -24.31 -22.84
CA LEU A 578 -14.12 -24.37 -21.79
C LEU A 578 -15.35 -23.55 -22.20
N PRO A 579 -16.57 -24.06 -21.95
CA PRO A 579 -17.77 -23.29 -22.20
C PRO A 579 -17.89 -22.07 -21.27
N VAL A 580 -17.46 -22.20 -20.01
CA VAL A 580 -17.48 -21.14 -18.98
C VAL A 580 -16.26 -21.31 -18.08
N TYR A 581 -15.65 -20.21 -17.69
CA TYR A 581 -14.59 -20.14 -16.68
C TYR A 581 -14.84 -18.97 -15.73
N VAL A 582 -14.68 -19.20 -14.43
CA VAL A 582 -14.88 -18.20 -13.36
C VAL A 582 -13.65 -18.18 -12.47
N GLN A 583 -13.03 -17.01 -12.33
CA GLN A 583 -11.87 -16.81 -11.47
C GLN A 583 -12.14 -15.65 -10.50
N PRO A 584 -12.37 -15.93 -9.20
CA PRO A 584 -12.39 -14.89 -8.18
C PRO A 584 -10.98 -14.32 -7.97
N LEU A 585 -10.91 -13.03 -7.65
CA LEU A 585 -9.65 -12.31 -7.44
C LEU A 585 -9.27 -12.19 -5.97
N LYS A 586 -10.26 -12.08 -5.07
CA LYS A 586 -10.06 -11.91 -3.62
C LYS A 586 -9.98 -13.22 -2.85
N GLU A 587 -10.68 -14.24 -3.32
CA GLU A 587 -10.76 -15.54 -2.66
C GLU A 587 -10.11 -16.58 -3.55
N THR A 588 -9.38 -17.52 -2.96
CA THR A 588 -8.94 -18.70 -3.70
C THR A 588 -10.14 -19.60 -3.92
N LEU A 589 -10.66 -19.67 -5.14
CA LEU A 589 -11.53 -20.79 -5.47
C LEU A 589 -10.62 -22.01 -5.58
N GLU A 590 -11.05 -23.17 -5.10
CA GLU A 590 -10.30 -24.40 -5.39
C GLU A 590 -10.37 -24.77 -6.88
N SER A 591 -10.74 -23.88 -7.81
CA SER A 591 -11.10 -24.19 -9.19
C SER A 591 -9.96 -23.88 -10.17
N PRO A 592 -9.02 -24.81 -10.39
CA PRO A 592 -7.96 -24.60 -11.36
C PRO A 592 -8.53 -24.49 -12.78
N LEU A 593 -7.97 -23.59 -13.60
CA LEU A 593 -8.29 -23.48 -15.03
C LEU A 593 -8.11 -24.81 -15.77
N PHE A 594 -7.17 -25.64 -15.30
CA PHE A 594 -6.81 -26.92 -15.90
C PHE A 594 -7.05 -28.08 -14.93
N PRO A 595 -7.50 -29.25 -15.41
CA PRO A 595 -7.59 -30.45 -14.58
C PRO A 595 -6.20 -30.91 -14.12
N ALA A 596 -6.11 -31.46 -12.91
CA ALA A 596 -4.92 -32.17 -12.46
C ALA A 596 -5.04 -33.66 -12.83
N VAL A 597 -4.13 -34.15 -13.67
CA VAL A 597 -4.15 -35.52 -14.19
C VAL A 597 -2.84 -36.20 -13.85
N GLY A 598 -2.86 -37.47 -13.50
CA GLY A 598 -1.64 -38.22 -13.26
C GLY A 598 -1.89 -39.65 -12.83
N GLU A 599 -0.85 -40.31 -12.33
CA GLU A 599 -0.94 -41.64 -11.73
C GLU A 599 -0.37 -41.59 -10.32
N SER A 600 -0.99 -42.26 -9.35
CA SER A 600 -0.56 -42.35 -7.95
C SER A 600 -0.29 -43.81 -7.57
N ALA A 601 0.78 -44.07 -6.83
CA ALA A 601 1.06 -45.40 -6.30
C ALA A 601 -0.06 -45.94 -5.40
N LEU A 602 -0.81 -45.09 -4.68
CA LEU A 602 -1.88 -45.52 -3.79
C LEU A 602 -3.20 -45.74 -4.55
N HIS A 603 -3.54 -44.86 -5.49
CA HIS A 603 -4.88 -44.77 -6.08
C HIS A 603 -4.93 -44.98 -7.62
N GLY A 604 -3.81 -45.27 -8.28
CA GLY A 604 -3.72 -45.45 -9.73
C GLY A 604 -3.84 -44.13 -10.49
N PHE A 605 -4.25 -44.21 -11.77
CA PHE A 605 -4.54 -43.03 -12.58
C PHE A 605 -5.59 -42.17 -11.88
N PHE A 606 -5.36 -40.87 -11.78
CA PHE A 606 -6.32 -39.94 -11.20
C PHE A 606 -6.56 -38.73 -12.11
N LEU A 607 -7.78 -38.21 -12.02
CA LEU A 607 -8.23 -37.00 -12.65
C LEU A 607 -8.96 -36.19 -11.60
N LYS A 608 -8.42 -35.03 -11.22
CA LYS A 608 -9.10 -34.07 -10.34
C LYS A 608 -9.42 -32.83 -11.13
N TRP A 609 -10.68 -32.45 -11.15
CA TRP A 609 -11.14 -31.30 -11.93
C TRP A 609 -12.30 -30.62 -11.23
N ASN A 610 -12.25 -29.30 -11.20
CA ASN A 610 -13.31 -28.48 -10.69
C ASN A 610 -13.91 -27.71 -11.86
N LEU A 611 -15.15 -28.04 -12.19
CA LEU A 611 -15.90 -27.53 -13.32
C LEU A 611 -16.66 -26.28 -12.87
N PRO A 612 -16.21 -25.06 -13.22
CA PRO A 612 -16.89 -23.85 -12.79
C PRO A 612 -18.24 -23.69 -13.50
N PHE A 613 -19.20 -23.09 -12.81
CA PHE A 613 -20.44 -22.62 -13.39
C PHE A 613 -20.72 -21.19 -12.92
N TYR A 614 -21.43 -20.45 -13.75
CA TYR A 614 -21.81 -19.07 -13.51
C TYR A 614 -23.27 -18.88 -13.90
N PHE A 615 -24.08 -18.37 -12.98
CA PHE A 615 -25.45 -17.93 -13.27
C PHE A 615 -25.51 -16.40 -13.33
N ASP A 616 -24.95 -15.73 -12.33
CA ASP A 616 -24.82 -14.27 -12.26
C ASP A 616 -23.69 -13.84 -11.32
N ARG A 617 -23.50 -12.53 -11.16
CA ARG A 617 -22.41 -11.93 -10.36
C ARG A 617 -22.39 -12.36 -8.88
N GLU A 618 -23.53 -12.80 -8.35
CA GLU A 618 -23.68 -13.26 -6.96
C GLU A 618 -23.85 -14.80 -6.86
N ASN A 619 -24.29 -15.45 -7.93
CA ASN A 619 -24.56 -16.88 -8.01
C ASN A 619 -23.56 -17.60 -8.94
N TYR A 620 -22.50 -18.17 -8.37
CA TYR A 620 -21.45 -18.88 -9.10
C TYR A 620 -20.84 -20.01 -8.24
N GLY A 621 -20.09 -20.91 -8.85
CA GLY A 621 -19.50 -22.01 -8.10
C GLY A 621 -18.68 -22.97 -8.95
N ALA A 622 -18.39 -24.14 -8.40
CA ALA A 622 -17.70 -25.21 -9.10
C ALA A 622 -18.23 -26.58 -8.69
N ILE A 623 -18.39 -27.47 -9.66
CA ILE A 623 -18.63 -28.89 -9.44
C ILE A 623 -17.26 -29.55 -9.21
N LEU A 624 -17.09 -30.22 -8.08
CA LEU A 624 -15.87 -30.92 -7.71
C LEU A 624 -15.93 -32.35 -8.26
N PHE A 625 -14.93 -32.75 -9.02
CA PHE A 625 -14.84 -34.07 -9.61
C PHE A 625 -13.44 -34.67 -9.40
N ASP A 626 -13.35 -35.73 -8.62
CA ASP A 626 -12.14 -36.50 -8.39
C ASP A 626 -12.37 -37.93 -8.88
N TYR A 627 -11.52 -38.46 -9.73
CA TYR A 627 -11.56 -39.84 -10.22
C TYR A 627 -10.24 -40.52 -9.94
N PHE A 628 -10.28 -41.77 -9.48
CA PHE A 628 -9.12 -42.62 -9.22
C PHE A 628 -9.35 -44.04 -9.75
N SER A 629 -8.46 -44.53 -10.60
CA SER A 629 -8.69 -45.74 -11.40
C SER A 629 -8.44 -47.05 -10.65
N ARG A 630 -7.48 -47.09 -9.70
CA ARG A 630 -7.06 -48.36 -9.07
C ARG A 630 -8.19 -49.06 -8.32
N PHE A 631 -9.00 -48.26 -7.64
CA PHE A 631 -10.13 -48.73 -6.85
C PHE A 631 -11.48 -48.28 -7.43
N GLN A 632 -11.47 -47.60 -8.59
CA GLN A 632 -12.63 -46.98 -9.22
C GLN A 632 -13.37 -46.05 -8.25
N GLU A 633 -12.62 -45.20 -7.56
CA GLU A 633 -13.15 -44.25 -6.59
C GLU A 633 -13.47 -42.95 -7.30
N VAL A 634 -14.68 -42.44 -7.07
CA VAL A 634 -15.15 -41.18 -7.64
C VAL A 634 -15.58 -40.27 -6.51
N GLY A 635 -14.82 -39.20 -6.30
CA GLY A 635 -15.21 -38.07 -5.47
C GLY A 635 -16.09 -37.11 -6.26
N LEU A 636 -17.24 -36.77 -5.72
CA LEU A 636 -18.17 -35.82 -6.33
C LEU A 636 -18.57 -34.77 -5.31
N GLY A 637 -18.67 -33.54 -5.76
CA GLY A 637 -19.13 -32.44 -4.93
C GLY A 637 -19.52 -31.22 -5.72
N ALA A 638 -19.94 -30.20 -4.99
CA ALA A 638 -20.17 -28.87 -5.52
C ALA A 638 -19.88 -27.84 -4.43
N VAL A 639 -19.34 -26.70 -4.85
CA VAL A 639 -19.27 -25.48 -4.05
C VAL A 639 -20.12 -24.44 -4.77
N VAL A 640 -21.06 -23.84 -4.06
CA VAL A 640 -21.99 -22.84 -4.61
C VAL A 640 -21.93 -21.60 -3.73
N HIS A 641 -21.58 -20.48 -4.33
CA HIS A 641 -21.85 -19.15 -3.79
C HIS A 641 -23.20 -18.73 -4.35
N TYR A 642 -24.11 -18.32 -3.48
CA TYR A 642 -25.46 -17.94 -3.88
C TYR A 642 -25.85 -16.62 -3.25
N ALA A 643 -26.65 -15.83 -3.97
CA ALA A 643 -27.48 -14.77 -3.43
C ALA A 643 -28.83 -14.72 -4.14
N LEU A 644 -29.91 -15.01 -3.41
CA LEU A 644 -31.29 -14.98 -3.89
C LEU A 644 -32.20 -14.31 -2.86
N ALA A 645 -32.99 -13.32 -3.31
CA ALA A 645 -34.02 -12.67 -2.49
C ALA A 645 -33.52 -12.16 -1.12
N GLY A 646 -32.32 -11.58 -1.06
CA GLY A 646 -31.69 -11.07 0.17
C GLY A 646 -30.93 -12.12 1.00
N LEU A 647 -31.12 -13.40 0.69
CA LEU A 647 -30.34 -14.50 1.27
C LEU A 647 -29.05 -14.70 0.46
N SER A 648 -27.88 -14.56 1.07
CA SER A 648 -26.58 -14.84 0.48
C SER A 648 -25.83 -15.91 1.29
N GLY A 649 -24.88 -16.61 0.69
CA GLY A 649 -24.11 -17.59 1.44
C GLY A 649 -23.21 -18.48 0.60
N ARG A 650 -22.63 -19.47 1.26
CA ARG A 650 -21.81 -20.51 0.64
C ARG A 650 -22.33 -21.89 1.03
N ALA A 651 -22.55 -22.73 0.04
CA ALA A 651 -22.82 -24.15 0.18
C ALA A 651 -21.63 -24.96 -0.33
N ARG A 652 -21.30 -26.05 0.35
CA ARG A 652 -20.32 -27.05 -0.10
C ARG A 652 -20.87 -28.42 0.21
N VAL A 653 -20.88 -29.28 -0.78
CA VAL A 653 -21.16 -30.71 -0.65
C VAL A 653 -20.00 -31.43 -1.28
N TYR A 654 -19.41 -32.38 -0.59
CA TYR A 654 -18.31 -33.18 -1.12
C TYR A 654 -18.39 -34.57 -0.52
N PHE A 655 -18.33 -35.57 -1.39
CA PHE A 655 -18.36 -36.97 -1.02
C PHE A 655 -17.20 -37.66 -1.72
N PHE A 656 -16.30 -38.25 -0.94
CA PHE A 656 -15.19 -39.05 -1.41
C PHE A 656 -15.24 -40.44 -0.77
N PRO A 657 -15.66 -41.47 -1.53
CA PRO A 657 -15.58 -42.84 -1.08
C PRO A 657 -14.11 -43.31 -1.18
N ALA A 658 -13.53 -43.70 -0.06
CA ALA A 658 -12.18 -44.28 -0.02
C ALA A 658 -12.26 -45.76 0.36
N LYS A 659 -11.69 -46.63 -0.48
CA LYS A 659 -11.38 -48.04 -0.16
C LYS A 659 -10.02 -48.15 0.53
N VAL A 660 -9.13 -47.18 0.34
CA VAL A 660 -7.83 -47.07 1.00
C VAL A 660 -7.63 -45.65 1.55
N GLY A 661 -7.35 -45.52 2.84
CA GLY A 661 -7.30 -44.23 3.55
C GLY A 661 -8.65 -43.88 4.20
N ASP A 662 -8.80 -42.62 4.60
CA ASP A 662 -10.04 -42.14 5.24
C ASP A 662 -11.04 -41.67 4.19
N SER A 663 -12.28 -42.18 4.27
CA SER A 663 -13.40 -41.63 3.52
C SER A 663 -13.74 -40.22 4.03
N VAL A 664 -14.23 -39.37 3.14
CA VAL A 664 -14.56 -37.98 3.48
C VAL A 664 -15.96 -37.65 2.99
N THR A 665 -16.83 -37.23 3.90
CA THR A 665 -18.12 -36.64 3.59
C THR A 665 -18.20 -35.28 4.25
N GLU A 666 -18.42 -34.23 3.46
CA GLU A 666 -18.50 -32.86 3.93
C GLU A 666 -19.75 -32.20 3.33
N VAL A 667 -20.63 -31.70 4.18
CA VAL A 667 -21.80 -30.92 3.80
C VAL A 667 -21.82 -29.68 4.67
N SER A 668 -21.70 -28.50 4.07
CA SER A 668 -21.75 -27.25 4.79
C SER A 668 -22.63 -26.24 4.05
N LEU A 669 -23.46 -25.51 4.80
CA LEU A 669 -24.34 -24.46 4.31
C LEU A 669 -24.25 -23.28 5.29
N ALA A 670 -23.92 -22.09 4.81
CA ALA A 670 -23.78 -20.90 5.63
C ALA A 670 -24.61 -19.73 5.07
N PRO A 671 -25.94 -19.71 5.28
CA PRO A 671 -26.80 -18.64 4.82
C PRO A 671 -26.65 -17.38 5.66
N ARG A 672 -26.82 -16.22 5.05
CA ARG A 672 -26.89 -14.90 5.66
C ARG A 672 -28.01 -14.11 5.00
N LEU A 673 -28.78 -13.39 5.77
CA LEU A 673 -29.91 -12.57 5.34
C LEU A 673 -29.75 -11.20 6.00
N CYS A 674 -29.51 -10.17 5.19
CA CYS A 674 -29.52 -8.80 5.67
C CYS A 674 -30.96 -8.30 5.73
N LEU A 675 -31.37 -7.78 6.88
CA LEU A 675 -32.73 -7.30 7.13
C LEU A 675 -32.79 -5.77 7.05
N PRO A 676 -33.94 -5.19 6.68
CA PRO A 676 -34.16 -3.75 6.74
C PRO A 676 -33.88 -3.19 8.15
N GLY A 677 -33.21 -2.05 8.25
CA GLY A 677 -32.87 -1.43 9.53
C GLY A 677 -31.61 -1.97 10.21
N GLY A 678 -30.71 -2.60 9.44
CA GLY A 678 -29.37 -2.99 9.90
C GLY A 678 -29.31 -4.30 10.70
N GLY A 679 -30.40 -5.09 10.69
CA GLY A 679 -30.40 -6.42 11.28
C GLY A 679 -29.73 -7.46 10.39
N GLU A 680 -29.20 -8.51 10.99
CA GLU A 680 -28.57 -9.63 10.29
C GLU A 680 -29.10 -10.96 10.84
N ALA A 681 -29.55 -11.85 9.95
CA ALA A 681 -29.82 -13.24 10.29
C ALA A 681 -28.79 -14.13 9.61
N ALA A 682 -28.03 -14.91 10.36
CA ALA A 682 -27.01 -15.80 9.84
C ALA A 682 -27.22 -17.22 10.36
N GLY A 683 -27.00 -18.20 9.50
CA GLY A 683 -27.02 -19.62 9.83
C GLY A 683 -25.72 -20.29 9.45
N SER A 684 -25.46 -21.44 10.07
CA SER A 684 -24.51 -22.40 9.58
C SER A 684 -24.98 -23.82 9.91
N VAL A 685 -24.85 -24.72 8.95
CA VAL A 685 -25.01 -26.15 9.14
C VAL A 685 -23.76 -26.78 8.55
N SER A 686 -23.05 -27.58 9.31
CA SER A 686 -21.84 -28.26 8.84
C SER A 686 -21.77 -29.66 9.39
N TYR A 687 -21.70 -30.63 8.49
CA TYR A 687 -21.49 -32.04 8.73
C TYR A 687 -20.17 -32.45 8.09
N LYS A 688 -19.29 -33.07 8.88
CA LYS A 688 -18.00 -33.57 8.42
C LYS A 688 -17.72 -34.93 9.03
N ALA A 689 -17.58 -35.93 8.17
CA ALA A 689 -17.14 -37.27 8.52
C ALA A 689 -15.78 -37.54 7.86
N VAL A 690 -14.79 -37.91 8.67
CA VAL A 690 -13.45 -38.32 8.22
C VAL A 690 -13.09 -39.61 8.95
N GLY A 691 -13.05 -40.73 8.23
CA GLY A 691 -12.85 -42.04 8.84
C GLY A 691 -13.91 -42.35 9.90
N LYS A 692 -13.48 -42.54 11.17
CA LYS A 692 -14.37 -42.80 12.32
C LYS A 692 -14.82 -41.55 13.08
N THR A 693 -14.32 -40.37 12.71
CA THR A 693 -14.67 -39.13 13.39
C THR A 693 -15.81 -38.45 12.65
N THR A 694 -16.92 -38.19 13.34
CA THR A 694 -18.02 -37.41 12.79
C THR A 694 -18.23 -36.14 13.62
N SER A 695 -18.54 -35.05 12.93
CA SER A 695 -18.94 -33.81 13.58
C SER A 695 -20.11 -33.20 12.84
N LEU A 696 -21.15 -32.87 13.60
CA LEU A 696 -22.34 -32.16 13.14
C LEU A 696 -22.46 -30.88 13.94
N SER A 697 -22.57 -29.76 13.25
CA SER A 697 -22.73 -28.44 13.86
C SER A 697 -23.85 -27.69 13.17
N PHE A 698 -24.65 -27.03 13.99
CA PHE A 698 -25.74 -26.17 13.59
C PHE A 698 -25.63 -24.88 14.40
N SER A 699 -25.80 -23.74 13.73
CA SER A 699 -25.99 -22.45 14.37
C SER A 699 -26.99 -21.62 13.58
N ALA A 700 -27.86 -20.90 14.25
CA ALA A 700 -28.66 -19.82 13.66
C ALA A 700 -28.60 -18.65 14.63
N ALA A 701 -28.45 -17.45 14.10
CA ALA A 701 -28.41 -16.22 14.86
C ALA A 701 -29.22 -15.15 14.11
N PHE A 702 -29.97 -14.37 14.85
CA PHE A 702 -30.70 -13.22 14.37
C PHE A 702 -30.34 -12.06 15.28
N THR A 703 -29.89 -10.94 14.73
CA THR A 703 -29.55 -9.72 15.47
C THR A 703 -30.32 -8.54 14.89
N GLN A 704 -30.90 -7.72 15.75
CA GLN A 704 -31.64 -6.52 15.34
C GLN A 704 -31.43 -5.40 16.37
N ALA A 705 -31.03 -4.23 15.88
CA ALA A 705 -31.05 -3.01 16.68
C ALA A 705 -32.49 -2.50 16.82
N LEU A 706 -32.92 -2.28 18.06
CA LEU A 706 -34.21 -1.75 18.49
C LEU A 706 -33.96 -0.42 19.24
N GLY A 707 -33.53 0.60 18.49
CA GLY A 707 -33.12 1.89 19.06
C GLY A 707 -31.83 1.75 19.88
N GLU A 708 -31.91 1.96 21.20
CA GLU A 708 -30.77 1.79 22.11
C GLU A 708 -30.58 0.34 22.60
N TRP A 709 -31.53 -0.55 22.28
CA TRP A 709 -31.49 -1.96 22.60
C TRP A 709 -31.01 -2.78 21.40
N ASN A 710 -30.32 -3.87 21.68
CA ASN A 710 -29.93 -4.89 20.73
C ASN A 710 -30.62 -6.19 21.14
N LEU A 711 -31.49 -6.68 20.27
CA LEU A 711 -32.08 -8.01 20.38
C LEU A 711 -31.21 -8.99 19.59
N SER A 712 -30.82 -10.10 20.20
CA SER A 712 -30.27 -11.25 19.50
C SER A 712 -31.07 -12.51 19.85
N LEU A 713 -31.29 -13.37 18.87
CA LEU A 713 -31.87 -14.69 19.05
C LEU A 713 -30.91 -15.68 18.40
N ALA A 714 -30.30 -16.54 19.20
CA ALA A 714 -29.34 -17.52 18.75
C ALA A 714 -29.83 -18.94 19.03
N ALA A 715 -29.38 -19.89 18.23
CA ALA A 715 -29.66 -21.30 18.37
C ALA A 715 -28.38 -22.02 17.94
N SER A 716 -27.83 -22.91 18.74
CA SER A 716 -26.62 -23.66 18.38
C SER A 716 -26.67 -25.08 18.90
N ARG A 717 -26.12 -26.00 18.11
CA ARG A 717 -25.94 -27.40 18.45
C ARG A 717 -24.63 -27.89 17.88
N LYS A 718 -23.85 -28.58 18.67
CA LYS A 718 -22.63 -29.24 18.22
C LYS A 718 -22.56 -30.65 18.77
N THR A 719 -22.55 -31.62 17.86
CA THR A 719 -22.36 -33.03 18.15
C THR A 719 -21.02 -33.45 17.58
N THR A 720 -20.17 -34.04 18.41
CA THR A 720 -18.89 -34.62 17.99
C THR A 720 -18.87 -36.06 18.45
N GLU A 721 -18.57 -36.96 17.52
CA GLU A 721 -18.40 -38.37 17.78
C GLU A 721 -16.97 -38.77 17.44
N VAL A 722 -16.25 -39.28 18.43
CA VAL A 722 -14.88 -39.78 18.28
C VAL A 722 -14.86 -41.20 18.82
N ASP A 723 -14.54 -42.16 17.96
CA ASP A 723 -14.45 -43.59 18.31
C ASP A 723 -15.67 -44.10 19.13
N GLY A 724 -16.88 -43.70 18.72
CA GLY A 724 -18.15 -44.11 19.34
C GLY A 724 -18.54 -43.36 20.62
N THR A 725 -17.72 -42.41 21.09
CA THR A 725 -18.10 -41.51 22.20
C THR A 725 -18.71 -40.23 21.65
N THR A 726 -20.01 -40.03 21.91
CA THR A 726 -20.74 -38.84 21.48
C THR A 726 -20.76 -37.78 22.57
N ARG A 727 -20.37 -36.55 22.20
CA ARG A 727 -20.58 -35.34 23.00
C ARG A 727 -21.46 -34.38 22.22
N THR A 728 -22.59 -33.99 22.81
CA THR A 728 -23.52 -33.01 22.23
C THR A 728 -23.70 -31.83 23.18
N VAL A 729 -23.62 -30.61 22.64
CA VAL A 729 -23.88 -29.36 23.36
C VAL A 729 -24.92 -28.57 22.57
N GLU A 730 -25.98 -28.11 23.23
CA GLU A 730 -27.10 -27.38 22.64
C GLU A 730 -27.44 -26.11 23.43
N ARG A 731 -27.77 -25.05 22.70
CA ARG A 731 -28.36 -23.79 23.19
C ARG A 731 -29.51 -23.44 22.23
N LEU A 732 -30.76 -23.78 22.54
CA LEU A 732 -31.87 -23.78 21.57
C LEU A 732 -33.24 -23.35 22.15
N PRO A 733 -33.79 -22.18 21.79
CA PRO A 733 -33.10 -20.95 21.40
C PRO A 733 -32.59 -20.19 22.63
N GLU A 734 -31.60 -19.32 22.45
CA GLU A 734 -31.09 -18.34 23.40
C GLU A 734 -31.49 -16.94 22.91
N LEU A 735 -32.47 -16.33 23.58
CA LEU A 735 -32.83 -14.93 23.38
C LEU A 735 -31.93 -14.08 24.25
N ASP A 736 -31.40 -13.00 23.68
CA ASP A 736 -30.57 -12.00 24.34
C ASP A 736 -31.14 -10.62 24.05
N LEU A 737 -31.40 -9.84 25.08
CA LEU A 737 -31.80 -8.47 24.99
C LEU A 737 -30.79 -7.64 25.77
N SER A 738 -29.91 -6.95 25.06
CA SER A 738 -28.90 -6.07 25.66
C SER A 738 -29.19 -4.61 25.34
N ARG A 739 -28.87 -3.70 26.25
CA ARG A 739 -28.90 -2.25 25.98
C ARG A 739 -27.48 -1.74 25.99
N GLY A 740 -27.18 -0.86 25.03
CA GLY A 740 -25.94 -0.10 25.03
C GLY A 740 -25.77 0.71 26.32
N ASP A 741 -24.55 1.22 26.50
CA ASP A 741 -24.12 2.04 27.62
C ASP A 741 -25.06 3.23 27.88
N ILE A 742 -25.96 3.12 28.87
CA ILE A 742 -26.85 4.21 29.30
C ILE A 742 -26.02 5.20 30.10
N GLN A 743 -25.89 6.42 29.60
CA GLN A 743 -25.11 7.46 30.26
C GLN A 743 -25.94 8.11 31.38
N LEU A 744 -25.63 7.75 32.63
CA LEU A 744 -26.20 8.31 33.85
C LEU A 744 -25.17 9.24 34.51
N GLY A 745 -25.00 10.43 33.92
CA GLY A 745 -24.00 11.41 34.37
C GLY A 745 -22.56 10.89 34.18
N PRO A 746 -21.76 10.71 35.25
CA PRO A 746 -20.40 10.18 35.14
C PRO A 746 -20.35 8.66 34.94
N LEU A 747 -21.49 7.96 35.04
CA LEU A 747 -21.60 6.52 34.95
C LEU A 747 -22.25 6.09 33.64
N SER A 748 -21.89 4.90 33.20
CA SER A 748 -22.36 4.22 32.02
C SER A 748 -22.85 2.85 32.45
N VAL A 749 -24.13 2.55 32.24
CA VAL A 749 -24.75 1.31 32.70
C VAL A 749 -25.26 0.52 31.51
N GLY A 750 -24.81 -0.71 31.37
CA GLY A 750 -25.33 -1.68 30.41
C GLY A 750 -26.19 -2.70 31.13
N ALA A 751 -27.30 -3.09 30.52
CA ALA A 751 -28.16 -4.17 31.01
C ALA A 751 -28.30 -5.23 29.92
N ARG A 752 -28.33 -6.49 30.30
CA ARG A 752 -28.55 -7.62 29.38
C ARG A 752 -29.41 -8.67 30.06
N LEU A 753 -30.49 -9.06 29.40
CA LEU A 753 -31.37 -10.15 29.79
C LEU A 753 -31.23 -11.25 28.75
N SER A 754 -30.86 -12.45 29.16
CA SER A 754 -30.85 -13.63 28.29
C SER A 754 -31.73 -14.74 28.83
N ALA A 755 -32.32 -15.52 27.94
CA ALA A 755 -33.09 -16.70 28.30
C ALA A 755 -32.96 -17.76 27.20
N GLY A 756 -32.68 -19.01 27.58
CA GLY A 756 -32.64 -20.09 26.60
C GLY A 756 -32.58 -21.49 27.18
N TRP A 757 -32.81 -22.49 26.33
CA TRP A 757 -32.75 -23.90 26.74
C TRP A 757 -31.39 -24.51 26.44
N TYR A 758 -30.80 -25.12 27.45
CA TYR A 758 -29.44 -25.64 27.44
C TYR A 758 -29.53 -27.15 27.57
N LYS A 759 -28.72 -27.86 26.78
CA LYS A 759 -28.62 -29.32 26.82
C LYS A 759 -27.18 -29.76 26.66
N GLU A 760 -26.74 -30.70 27.49
CA GLU A 760 -25.43 -31.34 27.36
C GLU A 760 -25.57 -32.85 27.50
N TRP A 761 -25.05 -33.58 26.52
CA TRP A 761 -24.99 -35.04 26.51
C TRP A 761 -23.55 -35.51 26.37
N ARG A 762 -23.15 -36.46 27.21
CA ARG A 762 -21.81 -37.05 27.22
C ARG A 762 -21.91 -38.55 27.50
N GLY A 763 -21.85 -39.38 26.46
CA GLY A 763 -22.21 -40.79 26.60
C GLY A 763 -23.62 -40.93 27.16
N ASP A 764 -23.76 -41.60 28.31
CA ASP A 764 -25.05 -41.85 28.98
C ASP A 764 -25.53 -40.70 29.89
N ALA A 765 -24.68 -39.71 30.20
CA ALA A 765 -25.04 -38.60 31.06
C ALA A 765 -25.71 -37.47 30.27
N SER A 766 -26.88 -37.02 30.72
CA SER A 766 -27.64 -35.92 30.11
C SER A 766 -28.12 -34.89 31.12
N ALA A 767 -27.91 -33.60 30.83
CA ALA A 767 -28.56 -32.49 31.52
C ALA A 767 -29.39 -31.66 30.53
N GLU A 768 -30.53 -31.15 30.97
CA GLU A 768 -31.43 -30.27 30.20
C GLU A 768 -32.13 -29.29 31.15
N ALA A 769 -32.10 -28.01 30.83
CA ALA A 769 -32.73 -26.97 31.64
C ALA A 769 -32.92 -25.67 30.83
N MET A 770 -34.01 -24.98 31.07
CA MET A 770 -34.15 -23.57 30.69
C MET A 770 -33.33 -22.71 31.65
N LYS A 771 -32.50 -21.83 31.11
CA LYS A 771 -31.73 -20.81 31.83
C LYS A 771 -32.36 -19.45 31.57
N ILE A 772 -32.56 -18.65 32.61
CA ILE A 772 -32.83 -17.22 32.51
C ILE A 772 -31.67 -16.52 33.22
N GLU A 773 -31.05 -15.55 32.57
CA GLU A 773 -29.92 -14.79 33.11
C GLU A 773 -30.15 -13.29 32.93
N THR A 774 -30.04 -12.53 34.02
CA THR A 774 -30.06 -11.07 34.02
C THR A 774 -28.70 -10.56 34.43
N SER A 775 -28.16 -9.63 33.65
CA SER A 775 -26.87 -9.03 33.87
C SER A 775 -27.00 -7.51 33.86
N VAL A 776 -26.41 -6.86 34.85
CA VAL A 776 -26.30 -5.41 34.93
C VAL A 776 -24.84 -5.09 35.14
N SER A 777 -24.28 -4.26 34.27
CA SER A 777 -22.89 -3.81 34.36
C SER A 777 -22.82 -2.29 34.39
N GLY A 778 -21.87 -1.75 35.15
CA GLY A 778 -21.64 -0.33 35.29
C GLY A 778 -20.15 -0.01 35.17
N LYS A 779 -19.83 1.07 34.45
CA LYS A 779 -18.48 1.62 34.33
C LYS A 779 -18.54 3.15 34.24
N PRO A 780 -17.48 3.91 34.54
CA PRO A 780 -17.47 5.34 34.26
C PRO A 780 -17.56 5.65 32.77
N ALA A 781 -18.23 6.74 32.40
CA ALA A 781 -18.38 7.18 31.01
C ALA A 781 -17.04 7.55 30.33
N ALA A 782 -16.05 7.93 31.14
CA ALA A 782 -14.66 8.08 30.73
C ALA A 782 -13.74 7.51 31.83
N PRO A 783 -12.55 6.98 31.49
CA PRO A 783 -11.58 6.57 32.49
C PRO A 783 -11.29 7.70 33.47
N LEU A 784 -11.26 7.40 34.78
CA LEU A 784 -10.93 8.38 35.82
C LEU A 784 -9.44 8.72 35.69
N ARG A 785 -9.14 9.90 35.14
CA ARG A 785 -7.77 10.36 34.91
C ARG A 785 -7.24 11.10 36.14
N PHE A 786 -6.16 10.57 36.70
CA PHE A 786 -5.34 11.22 37.72
C PHE A 786 -4.03 11.69 37.09
N SER A 787 -3.26 12.53 37.77
CA SER A 787 -2.04 13.14 37.23
C SER A 787 -0.98 12.14 36.74
N ILE A 788 -1.01 10.90 37.24
CA ILE A 788 0.01 9.86 37.01
C ILE A 788 -0.55 8.51 36.53
N PHE A 789 -1.87 8.30 36.60
CA PHE A 789 -2.51 7.05 36.16
C PHE A 789 -3.96 7.29 35.73
N SER A 790 -4.53 6.33 35.02
CA SER A 790 -5.96 6.26 34.67
C SER A 790 -6.57 5.02 35.31
N LEU A 791 -7.79 5.14 35.84
CA LEU A 791 -8.52 4.05 36.47
C LEU A 791 -9.85 3.82 35.76
N SER A 792 -10.13 2.57 35.39
CA SER A 792 -11.35 2.14 34.73
C SER A 792 -12.03 1.05 35.56
N PRO A 793 -12.78 1.42 36.61
CA PRO A 793 -13.54 0.47 37.41
C PRO A 793 -14.75 -0.04 36.61
N ARG A 794 -15.10 -1.30 36.83
CA ARG A 794 -16.24 -2.00 36.25
C ARG A 794 -16.91 -2.81 37.34
N ILE A 795 -18.21 -2.69 37.47
CA ILE A 795 -19.03 -3.54 38.34
C ILE A 795 -20.03 -4.28 37.49
N GLY A 796 -20.33 -5.52 37.85
CA GLY A 796 -21.27 -6.39 37.16
C GLY A 796 -22.02 -7.26 38.16
N ILE A 797 -23.29 -7.51 37.92
CA ILE A 797 -24.08 -8.50 38.64
C ILE A 797 -24.77 -9.35 37.58
N ASP A 798 -24.56 -10.66 37.63
CA ASP A 798 -25.21 -11.64 36.77
C ASP A 798 -26.03 -12.60 37.65
N LEU A 799 -27.32 -12.70 37.41
CA LEU A 799 -28.24 -13.57 38.14
C LEU A 799 -28.81 -14.57 37.15
N SER A 800 -28.51 -15.85 37.32
CA SER A 800 -29.01 -16.93 36.47
C SER A 800 -29.84 -17.93 37.26
N ARG A 801 -30.93 -18.40 36.67
CA ARG A 801 -31.82 -19.42 37.25
C ARG A 801 -32.08 -20.50 36.22
N TYR A 802 -31.99 -21.76 36.66
CA TYR A 802 -32.23 -22.94 35.85
C TYR A 802 -33.57 -23.56 36.26
N ALA A 803 -34.36 -24.05 35.30
CA ALA A 803 -35.64 -24.69 35.56
C ALA A 803 -35.54 -25.96 36.42
N THR A 804 -34.36 -26.58 36.47
CA THR A 804 -33.99 -27.70 37.34
C THR A 804 -33.91 -27.32 38.83
N GLY A 805 -34.01 -26.02 39.15
CA GLY A 805 -34.05 -25.49 40.52
C GLY A 805 -32.72 -24.88 40.98
N GLU A 806 -31.61 -25.15 40.28
CA GLU A 806 -30.36 -24.46 40.55
C GLU A 806 -30.47 -22.96 40.20
N GLY A 807 -29.75 -22.14 40.93
CA GLY A 807 -29.48 -20.76 40.58
C GLY A 807 -27.98 -20.51 40.64
N ARG A 808 -27.50 -19.57 39.83
CA ARG A 808 -26.15 -19.03 39.96
C ARG A 808 -26.23 -17.51 39.99
N GLU A 809 -25.77 -16.94 41.09
CA GLU A 809 -25.68 -15.50 41.31
C GLU A 809 -24.19 -15.14 41.30
N SER A 810 -23.75 -14.24 40.43
CA SER A 810 -22.38 -13.77 40.40
C SER A 810 -22.26 -12.27 40.43
N GLY A 811 -21.45 -11.76 41.37
CA GLY A 811 -21.07 -10.35 41.43
C GLY A 811 -19.64 -10.20 40.96
N THR A 812 -19.42 -9.36 39.95
CA THR A 812 -18.08 -9.03 39.43
C THR A 812 -17.71 -7.59 39.80
N LEU A 813 -16.55 -7.40 40.41
CA LEU A 813 -15.91 -6.12 40.61
C LEU A 813 -14.52 -6.17 39.96
N ALA A 814 -14.30 -5.36 38.94
CA ALA A 814 -13.03 -5.28 38.24
C ALA A 814 -12.53 -3.84 38.19
N ALA A 815 -11.21 -3.66 38.17
CA ALA A 815 -10.62 -2.34 38.02
C ALA A 815 -9.31 -2.43 37.24
N ASP A 816 -9.23 -1.67 36.16
CA ASP A 816 -8.02 -1.53 35.36
C ASP A 816 -7.34 -0.19 35.67
N LEU A 817 -6.13 -0.25 36.21
CA LEU A 817 -5.25 0.89 36.43
C LEU A 817 -4.14 0.89 35.37
N SER A 818 -4.01 1.98 34.62
CA SER A 818 -2.95 2.16 33.64
C SER A 818 -2.15 3.44 33.93
N ALA A 819 -0.85 3.27 34.13
CA ALA A 819 0.15 4.31 34.30
C ALA A 819 1.29 4.11 33.27
N PRO A 820 2.16 5.11 33.02
CA PRO A 820 3.32 4.94 32.15
C PRO A 820 4.17 3.73 32.58
N GLY A 821 4.21 2.69 31.74
CA GLY A 821 4.96 1.46 32.00
C GLY A 821 4.37 0.51 33.04
N LEU A 822 3.15 0.74 33.54
CA LEU A 822 2.45 -0.15 34.47
C LEU A 822 0.99 -0.33 34.03
N LYS A 823 0.54 -1.58 33.97
CA LYS A 823 -0.88 -1.95 33.96
C LYS A 823 -1.15 -2.88 35.12
N LEU A 824 -2.20 -2.61 35.86
CA LEU A 824 -2.69 -3.44 36.95
C LEU A 824 -4.18 -3.68 36.70
N SER A 825 -4.61 -4.93 36.72
CA SER A 825 -6.00 -5.31 36.50
C SER A 825 -6.44 -6.23 37.62
N TYR A 826 -7.34 -5.74 38.45
CA TYR A 826 -7.98 -6.54 39.51
C TYR A 826 -9.32 -7.05 39.01
N THR A 827 -9.64 -8.32 39.23
CA THR A 827 -10.94 -8.93 38.94
C THR A 827 -11.35 -9.80 40.11
N TYR A 828 -12.37 -9.36 40.83
CA TYR A 828 -13.10 -10.14 41.81
C TYR A 828 -14.43 -10.58 41.21
N ARG A 829 -14.72 -11.87 41.23
CA ARG A 829 -15.99 -12.46 40.85
C ARG A 829 -16.38 -13.44 41.93
N LEU A 830 -17.38 -13.08 42.72
CA LEU A 830 -18.02 -14.01 43.63
C LEU A 830 -19.10 -14.77 42.88
N VAL A 831 -19.14 -16.09 43.00
CA VAL A 831 -20.20 -16.94 42.41
C VAL A 831 -20.86 -17.74 43.53
N HIS A 832 -22.18 -17.63 43.67
CA HIS A 832 -22.99 -18.45 44.55
C HIS A 832 -23.89 -19.36 43.71
N GLY A 833 -23.90 -20.66 44.02
CA GLY A 833 -24.60 -21.69 43.24
C GLY A 833 -23.79 -22.24 42.06
N SER A 834 -24.42 -23.03 41.19
CA SER A 834 -23.74 -23.78 40.12
C SER A 834 -24.60 -23.89 38.86
N SER A 835 -23.95 -24.02 37.71
CA SER A 835 -24.62 -24.43 36.46
C SER A 835 -24.70 -25.97 36.42
N PRO A 836 -25.83 -26.55 36.00
CA PRO A 836 -25.93 -27.99 35.75
C PRO A 836 -25.15 -28.44 34.49
N PHE A 837 -24.58 -27.50 33.72
CA PHE A 837 -23.83 -27.77 32.49
C PHE A 837 -22.34 -27.46 32.65
N GLU A 838 -21.47 -28.33 32.12
CA GLU A 838 -20.02 -28.13 32.12
C GLU A 838 -19.63 -26.95 31.21
N PHE A 839 -20.31 -26.82 30.06
CA PHE A 839 -20.02 -25.76 29.09
C PHE A 839 -20.43 -24.35 29.54
N ASP A 840 -21.28 -24.22 30.55
CA ASP A 840 -21.77 -22.94 31.10
C ASP A 840 -21.22 -22.68 32.52
N ARG A 841 -20.25 -23.47 32.98
CA ARG A 841 -19.65 -23.30 34.31
C ARG A 841 -18.88 -21.97 34.39
N VAL A 842 -19.18 -21.21 35.43
CA VAL A 842 -18.46 -19.98 35.79
C VAL A 842 -17.84 -20.19 37.15
N GLU A 843 -16.55 -19.90 37.28
CA GLU A 843 -15.80 -20.08 38.51
C GLU A 843 -15.65 -18.76 39.26
N THR A 844 -15.60 -18.84 40.58
CA THR A 844 -15.20 -17.74 41.45
C THR A 844 -13.77 -17.34 41.08
N THR A 845 -13.52 -16.05 40.99
CA THR A 845 -12.21 -15.53 40.60
C THR A 845 -11.86 -14.40 41.57
N ASP A 846 -10.73 -14.46 42.24
CA ASP A 846 -10.19 -13.32 42.96
C ASP A 846 -8.76 -13.14 42.48
N HIS A 847 -8.60 -12.39 41.40
CA HIS A 847 -7.38 -12.42 40.61
C HIS A 847 -6.87 -11.01 40.33
N LEU A 848 -5.62 -10.78 40.73
CA LEU A 848 -4.90 -9.55 40.47
C LEU A 848 -3.83 -9.84 39.43
N THR A 849 -3.88 -9.17 38.28
CA THR A 849 -2.82 -9.26 37.27
C THR A 849 -2.06 -7.94 37.16
N TRP A 850 -0.77 -8.03 36.90
CA TRP A 850 0.08 -6.87 36.67
C TRP A 850 0.97 -7.09 35.45
N SER A 851 1.27 -5.99 34.76
CA SER A 851 2.33 -5.92 33.78
C SER A 851 3.11 -4.63 33.96
N LEU A 852 4.39 -4.76 34.25
CA LEU A 852 5.38 -3.70 34.36
C LEU A 852 6.27 -3.77 33.13
N GLY A 853 6.49 -2.69 32.40
CA GLY A 853 7.40 -2.76 31.26
C GLY A 853 7.58 -1.46 30.48
N GLY A 854 8.75 -1.32 29.88
CA GLY A 854 9.15 -0.20 29.05
C GLY A 854 9.88 -0.68 27.79
N THR A 855 10.81 0.12 27.27
CA THR A 855 11.65 -0.29 26.13
C THR A 855 12.59 -1.44 26.53
N GLY A 856 12.27 -2.67 26.12
CA GLY A 856 13.16 -3.83 26.18
C GLY A 856 13.02 -4.79 27.37
N LEU A 857 12.24 -4.46 28.41
CA LEU A 857 11.93 -5.37 29.51
C LEU A 857 10.45 -5.24 29.88
N ALA A 858 9.77 -6.37 29.99
CA ALA A 858 8.39 -6.48 30.46
C ALA A 858 8.28 -7.64 31.45
N VAL A 859 7.76 -7.37 32.63
CA VAL A 859 7.46 -8.34 33.68
C VAL A 859 5.95 -8.37 33.86
N ALA A 860 5.34 -9.51 33.60
CA ALA A 860 3.92 -9.73 33.86
C ALA A 860 3.75 -10.84 34.89
N GLY A 861 2.70 -10.76 35.69
CA GLY A 861 2.37 -11.78 36.67
C GLY A 861 0.93 -11.63 37.10
N GLY A 862 0.51 -12.53 37.98
CA GLY A 862 -0.79 -12.49 38.60
C GLY A 862 -0.76 -13.15 39.96
N LEU A 863 -1.80 -12.91 40.74
CA LEU A 863 -2.03 -13.49 42.05
C LEU A 863 -3.49 -13.86 42.12
N ASP A 864 -3.75 -15.15 42.24
CA ASP A 864 -5.00 -15.68 42.74
C ASP A 864 -5.03 -15.46 44.27
N LEU A 865 -5.81 -14.46 44.68
CA LEU A 865 -6.01 -14.06 46.06
C LEU A 865 -6.90 -15.05 46.82
N ALA A 866 -7.71 -15.86 46.14
CA ALA A 866 -8.55 -16.88 46.77
C ALA A 866 -7.71 -18.08 47.22
N GLU A 867 -6.80 -18.56 46.35
CA GLU A 867 -5.88 -19.64 46.70
C GLU A 867 -4.57 -19.15 47.35
N ALA A 868 -4.38 -17.83 47.45
CA ALA A 868 -3.11 -17.18 47.79
C ALA A 868 -1.94 -17.72 46.95
N ARG A 869 -2.20 -17.95 45.65
CA ARG A 869 -1.27 -18.53 44.69
C ARG A 869 -0.95 -17.57 43.57
N PHE A 870 0.33 -17.42 43.28
CA PHE A 870 0.80 -16.61 42.19
C PHE A 870 0.65 -17.31 40.85
N ASP A 871 0.25 -16.59 39.81
CA ASP A 871 0.47 -17.04 38.45
C ASP A 871 1.97 -17.11 38.16
N PRO A 872 2.38 -17.93 37.17
CA PRO A 872 3.74 -17.89 36.67
C PRO A 872 4.11 -16.46 36.24
N MET A 873 5.11 -15.88 36.92
CA MET A 873 5.68 -14.59 36.59
C MET A 873 6.43 -14.71 35.27
N ARG A 874 5.99 -13.94 34.27
CA ARG A 874 6.56 -13.89 32.92
C ARG A 874 7.50 -12.71 32.82
N ILE A 875 8.80 -12.97 32.81
CA ILE A 875 9.82 -11.98 32.55
C ILE A 875 10.18 -12.08 31.08
N THR A 876 9.86 -11.05 30.30
CA THR A 876 10.20 -10.93 28.88
C THR A 876 11.23 -9.83 28.68
N THR A 877 12.44 -10.19 28.29
CA THR A 877 13.47 -9.26 27.84
C THR A 877 13.52 -9.29 26.32
N SER A 878 13.42 -8.12 25.69
CA SER A 878 13.49 -7.96 24.24
C SER A 878 14.70 -7.12 23.88
N PHE A 879 15.68 -7.74 23.24
CA PHE A 879 16.90 -7.12 22.75
C PHE A 879 16.96 -7.44 21.25
N PRO A 880 16.41 -6.56 20.39
CA PRO A 880 16.30 -6.84 18.95
C PRO A 880 17.63 -7.33 18.39
N PRO A 881 17.66 -8.47 17.66
CA PRO A 881 16.53 -9.24 17.10
C PRO A 881 15.95 -10.34 18.00
N PHE A 882 16.42 -10.48 19.23
CA PHE A 882 16.07 -11.57 20.14
C PHE A 882 15.07 -11.15 21.23
N SER A 883 14.39 -12.15 21.78
CA SER A 883 13.64 -12.04 23.01
C SER A 883 13.82 -13.28 23.86
N LEU A 884 13.94 -13.08 25.16
CA LEU A 884 13.99 -14.14 26.15
C LEU A 884 12.76 -14.00 27.05
N ARG A 885 12.02 -15.07 27.21
CA ARG A 885 10.86 -15.15 28.08
C ARG A 885 11.07 -16.24 29.12
N LEU A 886 11.11 -15.87 30.38
CA LEU A 886 11.14 -16.78 31.51
C LEU A 886 9.77 -16.78 32.19
N ASP A 887 9.13 -17.93 32.25
CA ASP A 887 7.96 -18.19 33.08
C ASP A 887 8.47 -18.82 34.40
N TYR A 888 8.29 -18.10 35.51
CA TYR A 888 8.76 -18.47 36.85
C TYR A 888 7.56 -18.70 37.78
N ASP A 889 7.42 -19.91 38.30
CA ASP A 889 6.39 -20.24 39.30
C ASP A 889 6.84 -19.71 40.67
N LEU A 890 6.20 -18.62 41.09
CA LEU A 890 6.48 -17.98 42.37
C LEU A 890 6.07 -18.84 43.58
N ASN A 891 5.15 -19.81 43.43
CA ASN A 891 4.69 -20.66 44.53
C ASN A 891 5.69 -21.77 44.83
N ARG A 892 6.26 -22.37 43.78
CA ARG A 892 7.28 -23.43 43.89
C ARG A 892 8.69 -22.88 43.97
N ALA A 893 8.87 -21.58 43.70
CA ALA A 893 10.16 -20.94 43.48
C ALA A 893 10.99 -21.66 42.40
N THR A 894 10.31 -22.14 41.35
CA THR A 894 10.94 -22.87 40.23
C THR A 894 10.69 -22.17 38.90
N ALA A 895 11.70 -22.17 38.03
CA ALA A 895 11.50 -21.77 36.65
C ALA A 895 10.78 -22.90 35.90
N THR A 896 9.58 -22.65 35.40
CA THR A 896 8.77 -23.69 34.72
C THR A 896 9.08 -23.75 33.23
N LYS A 897 9.34 -22.59 32.60
CA LYS A 897 9.61 -22.53 31.17
C LYS A 897 10.50 -21.34 30.82
N LEU A 898 11.54 -21.58 30.04
CA LEU A 898 12.38 -20.55 29.44
C LEU A 898 12.25 -20.65 27.93
N ILE A 899 11.84 -19.58 27.25
CA ILE A 899 11.73 -19.52 25.80
C ILE A 899 12.74 -18.50 25.29
N ILE A 900 13.64 -18.97 24.43
CA ILE A 900 14.55 -18.11 23.69
C ILE A 900 14.00 -18.01 22.29
N SER A 901 13.70 -16.80 21.83
CA SER A 901 13.28 -16.55 20.46
C SER A 901 14.10 -15.46 19.82
N GLY A 902 14.17 -15.48 18.50
CA GLY A 902 14.74 -14.38 17.74
C GLY A 902 14.13 -14.33 16.36
N ALA A 903 14.04 -13.13 15.82
CA ALA A 903 13.54 -12.87 14.48
C ALA A 903 14.41 -11.82 13.81
N TRP A 904 15.02 -12.20 12.70
CA TRP A 904 15.73 -11.31 11.80
C TRP A 904 14.85 -11.09 10.58
N LYS A 905 14.63 -9.83 10.20
CA LYS A 905 14.02 -9.46 8.92
C LYS A 905 14.94 -8.46 8.24
N GLY A 906 15.34 -8.76 7.01
CA GLY A 906 16.02 -7.88 6.08
C GLY A 906 15.36 -7.99 4.70
N GLU A 907 15.83 -7.21 3.72
CA GLU A 907 15.29 -7.29 2.36
C GLU A 907 15.45 -8.69 1.78
N GLY A 908 14.32 -9.34 1.51
CA GLY A 908 14.27 -10.72 1.01
C GLY A 908 14.71 -11.80 2.00
N LYS A 909 15.32 -11.49 3.15
CA LYS A 909 15.85 -12.49 4.10
C LYS A 909 15.13 -12.41 5.44
N GLY A 910 14.64 -13.53 5.94
CA GLY A 910 13.95 -13.63 7.21
C GLY A 910 14.33 -14.90 7.94
N ALA A 911 14.88 -14.80 9.15
CA ALA A 911 15.08 -15.98 10.00
C ALA A 911 14.28 -15.78 11.28
N SER A 912 13.69 -16.84 11.81
CA SER A 912 13.07 -16.84 13.12
C SER A 912 13.26 -18.19 13.79
N PHE A 913 13.40 -18.18 15.11
CA PHE A 913 13.44 -19.40 15.90
C PHE A 913 12.74 -19.19 17.24
N SER A 914 12.29 -20.30 17.82
CA SER A 914 11.76 -20.36 19.18
C SER A 914 12.19 -21.68 19.82
N LEU A 915 12.95 -21.58 20.91
CA LEU A 915 13.50 -22.70 21.66
C LEU A 915 12.92 -22.68 23.09
N PRO A 916 11.92 -23.52 23.38
CA PRO A 916 11.44 -23.71 24.75
C PRO A 916 12.34 -24.68 25.51
N TYR A 917 12.68 -24.34 26.74
CA TYR A 917 13.40 -25.14 27.73
C TYR A 917 12.52 -25.28 28.97
N LEU A 918 12.44 -26.48 29.55
CA LEU A 918 11.65 -26.81 30.74
C LEU A 918 12.62 -27.12 31.89
N PRO A 919 12.99 -26.13 32.72
CA PRO A 919 14.02 -26.29 33.74
C PRO A 919 13.68 -27.39 34.77
N GLU A 920 12.40 -27.61 35.08
CA GLU A 920 11.96 -28.65 36.02
C GLU A 920 12.30 -30.07 35.58
N THR A 921 12.29 -30.33 34.26
CA THR A 921 12.62 -31.65 33.71
C THR A 921 14.04 -31.72 33.16
N GLY A 922 14.75 -30.58 33.12
CA GLY A 922 16.04 -30.44 32.44
C GLY A 922 15.98 -30.69 30.93
N LYS A 923 14.77 -30.68 30.33
CA LYS A 923 14.56 -31.04 28.91
C LYS A 923 14.18 -29.82 28.08
N PHE A 924 14.66 -29.80 26.85
CA PHE A 924 14.13 -28.89 25.85
C PHE A 924 12.74 -29.35 25.40
N GLY A 925 11.86 -28.40 25.11
CA GLY A 925 10.62 -28.67 24.38
C GLY A 925 10.90 -28.72 22.88
N LYS A 926 9.83 -28.78 22.08
CA LYS A 926 9.95 -28.72 20.62
C LYS A 926 10.41 -27.33 20.18
N ALA A 927 11.64 -27.21 19.70
CA ALA A 927 12.13 -26.00 19.08
C ALA A 927 11.48 -25.84 17.70
N SER A 928 11.24 -24.62 17.25
CA SER A 928 10.78 -24.33 15.89
C SER A 928 11.67 -23.29 15.25
N PHE A 929 11.85 -23.39 13.95
CA PHE A 929 12.63 -22.44 13.18
C PHE A 929 12.03 -22.23 11.79
N THR A 930 12.26 -21.05 11.24
CA THR A 930 11.91 -20.70 9.88
C THR A 930 13.01 -19.81 9.35
N VAL A 931 13.59 -20.17 8.21
CA VAL A 931 14.60 -19.40 7.50
C VAL A 931 14.10 -19.23 6.09
N ALA A 932 13.95 -17.99 5.66
CA ALA A 932 13.60 -17.58 4.31
C ALA A 932 14.71 -16.66 3.80
N ALA A 933 15.09 -16.80 2.55
CA ALA A 933 16.08 -15.94 1.91
C ALA A 933 15.77 -15.83 0.43
N ALA A 934 15.58 -14.61 -0.06
CA ALA A 934 15.70 -14.30 -1.46
C ALA A 934 17.19 -14.29 -1.80
N ALA A 935 17.54 -14.97 -2.89
CA ALA A 935 18.92 -15.11 -3.37
C ALA A 935 18.92 -14.81 -4.87
N GLY A 936 19.24 -13.55 -5.24
CA GLY A 936 19.12 -13.10 -6.63
C GLY A 936 17.70 -13.31 -7.15
N ASN A 937 17.55 -14.09 -8.21
CA ASN A 937 16.26 -14.44 -8.80
C ASN A 937 15.59 -15.67 -8.13
N GLY A 938 16.05 -16.11 -6.95
CA GLY A 938 15.53 -17.27 -6.23
C GLY A 938 14.93 -16.97 -4.86
N SER A 939 14.11 -17.89 -4.33
CA SER A 939 13.67 -17.92 -2.93
C SER A 939 13.99 -19.25 -2.26
N LEU A 940 14.69 -19.21 -1.14
CA LEU A 940 14.95 -20.34 -0.26
C LEU A 940 14.05 -20.21 0.97
N SER A 941 13.36 -21.28 1.33
CA SER A 941 12.58 -21.37 2.56
C SER A 941 12.84 -22.71 3.24
N LEU A 942 13.08 -22.67 4.54
CA LEU A 942 13.33 -23.82 5.37
C LEU A 942 12.53 -23.64 6.65
N LYS A 943 11.54 -24.49 6.87
CA LYS A 943 10.69 -24.46 8.07
C LYS A 943 10.83 -25.78 8.80
N GLY A 944 11.06 -25.75 10.09
CA GLY A 944 11.24 -27.00 10.83
C GLY A 944 10.95 -26.91 12.31
N THR A 945 10.94 -28.09 12.91
CA THR A 945 10.83 -28.32 14.33
C THR A 945 11.92 -29.29 14.78
N ILE A 946 12.47 -29.08 15.97
CA ILE A 946 13.46 -29.97 16.57
C ILE A 946 12.85 -30.48 17.86
N SER A 947 12.59 -31.79 17.92
CA SER A 947 12.07 -32.45 19.12
C SER A 947 13.18 -33.28 19.76
N PRO A 948 13.44 -33.18 21.07
CA PRO A 948 14.51 -33.94 21.72
C PRO A 948 14.32 -35.46 21.67
N ASP A 949 13.07 -35.92 21.58
CA ASP A 949 12.65 -37.33 21.56
C ASP A 949 12.52 -37.91 20.14
N ARG A 950 12.18 -37.06 19.15
CA ARG A 950 11.88 -37.49 17.76
C ARG A 950 12.87 -36.96 16.72
N GLY A 951 13.91 -36.25 17.16
CA GLY A 951 14.91 -35.62 16.29
C GLY A 951 14.39 -34.40 15.55
N ILE A 952 15.10 -34.01 14.48
CA ILE A 952 14.74 -32.87 13.63
C ILE A 952 13.67 -33.31 12.61
N ALA A 953 12.62 -32.51 12.50
CA ALA A 953 11.61 -32.59 11.46
C ALA A 953 11.56 -31.26 10.71
N ALA A 954 12.06 -31.18 9.49
CA ALA A 954 12.16 -29.94 8.73
C ALA A 954 11.73 -30.13 7.28
N ASP A 955 11.05 -29.13 6.72
CA ASP A 955 10.69 -29.04 5.31
C ASP A 955 11.51 -27.92 4.67
N LEU A 956 12.37 -28.30 3.73
CA LEU A 956 13.13 -27.41 2.87
C LEU A 956 12.34 -27.22 1.58
N LYS A 957 12.20 -25.98 1.12
CA LYS A 957 11.78 -25.61 -0.22
C LYS A 957 12.67 -24.47 -0.72
N ALA A 958 13.54 -24.76 -1.67
CA ALA A 958 14.32 -23.80 -2.40
C ALA A 958 13.79 -23.67 -3.83
N GLU A 959 13.80 -22.46 -4.34
CA GLU A 959 13.41 -22.08 -5.68
C GLU A 959 14.48 -21.11 -6.17
N MET A 960 15.02 -21.35 -7.35
CA MET A 960 16.08 -20.53 -7.94
C MET A 960 15.65 -20.24 -9.35
N GLU A 961 15.61 -18.99 -9.77
CA GLU A 961 15.39 -18.63 -11.16
C GLU A 961 16.71 -18.08 -11.72
N ALA A 962 16.93 -18.21 -13.02
CA ALA A 962 18.04 -17.63 -13.74
C ALA A 962 17.48 -16.57 -14.70
N GLU A 963 18.27 -15.54 -15.02
CA GLU A 963 17.86 -14.48 -15.96
C GLU A 963 17.47 -15.01 -17.36
N SER A 964 17.92 -16.22 -17.71
CA SER A 964 17.53 -16.90 -18.95
C SER A 964 16.07 -17.38 -18.98
N GLY A 965 15.33 -17.28 -17.88
CA GLY A 965 13.99 -17.85 -17.67
C GLY A 965 14.01 -19.25 -17.07
N TRP A 966 15.14 -19.97 -17.10
CA TRP A 966 15.24 -21.28 -16.45
C TRP A 966 15.26 -21.15 -14.93
N GLY A 967 14.52 -22.00 -14.23
CA GLY A 967 14.54 -22.10 -12.78
C GLY A 967 14.57 -23.54 -12.27
N LEU A 968 14.93 -23.69 -11.01
CA LEU A 968 15.07 -24.94 -10.29
C LEU A 968 14.26 -24.86 -8.99
N VAL A 969 13.49 -25.90 -8.70
CA VAL A 969 12.77 -26.08 -7.43
C VAL A 969 13.35 -27.29 -6.73
N LEU A 970 13.87 -27.12 -5.53
CA LEU A 970 14.29 -28.21 -4.65
C LEU A 970 13.35 -28.23 -3.46
N SER A 971 12.76 -29.38 -3.16
CA SER A 971 11.99 -29.56 -1.94
C SER A 971 12.40 -30.84 -1.24
N SER A 972 12.37 -30.87 0.07
CA SER A 972 12.62 -32.10 0.81
C SER A 972 12.05 -31.99 2.20
N GLY A 973 11.39 -33.04 2.67
CA GLY A 973 11.20 -33.26 4.09
C GLY A 973 12.45 -33.89 4.69
N TYR A 974 12.68 -33.66 5.96
CA TYR A 974 13.63 -34.38 6.81
C TYR A 974 12.84 -34.79 8.04
N ARG A 975 12.80 -36.09 8.35
CA ARG A 975 12.12 -36.63 9.54
C ARG A 975 12.94 -37.79 10.10
N ALA A 976 13.15 -37.79 11.43
CA ALA A 976 13.75 -38.92 12.14
C ALA A 976 15.07 -39.43 11.52
N GLY A 977 15.98 -38.51 11.15
CA GLY A 977 17.29 -38.89 10.61
C GLY A 977 17.32 -39.22 9.12
N LYS A 978 16.17 -39.17 8.43
CA LYS A 978 16.06 -39.50 7.00
C LYS A 978 15.46 -38.33 6.21
N ILE A 979 16.02 -38.12 5.01
CA ILE A 979 15.40 -37.29 3.98
C ILE A 979 14.13 -38.02 3.51
N ALA A 980 12.99 -37.37 3.64
CA ALA A 980 11.69 -37.89 3.27
C ALA A 980 11.14 -37.07 2.09
N ASN A 981 10.65 -37.75 1.06
CA ASN A 981 10.02 -37.13 -0.11
C ASN A 981 10.89 -36.04 -0.78
N PRO A 982 12.17 -36.33 -1.14
CA PRO A 982 12.96 -35.38 -1.91
C PRO A 982 12.23 -35.09 -3.23
N GLY A 983 12.10 -33.81 -3.52
CA GLY A 983 11.55 -33.29 -4.74
C GLY A 983 12.53 -32.36 -5.44
N PHE A 984 12.56 -32.46 -6.75
CA PHE A 984 13.44 -31.68 -7.60
C PHE A 984 12.66 -31.32 -8.85
N GLY A 985 12.64 -30.06 -9.24
CA GLY A 985 12.05 -29.63 -10.48
C GLY A 985 12.91 -28.62 -11.19
N VAL A 986 12.71 -28.57 -12.50
CA VAL A 986 13.24 -27.57 -13.41
C VAL A 986 12.06 -26.92 -14.08
N PHE A 987 12.07 -25.59 -14.21
CA PHE A 987 11.06 -24.87 -14.96
C PHE A 987 11.72 -23.86 -15.90
N TYR A 988 10.94 -23.38 -16.84
CA TYR A 988 11.26 -22.25 -17.70
C TYR A 988 10.11 -21.27 -17.63
N GLU A 989 10.43 -20.01 -17.35
CA GLU A 989 9.50 -18.91 -17.23
C GLU A 989 9.57 -18.05 -18.50
N PHE A 990 8.52 -18.11 -19.30
CA PHE A 990 8.35 -17.30 -20.50
C PHE A 990 7.85 -15.91 -20.10
N TYR A 991 8.71 -14.91 -20.20
CA TYR A 991 8.38 -13.48 -20.02
C TYR A 991 7.60 -13.15 -18.73
N HIS A 992 7.92 -13.84 -17.62
CA HIS A 992 7.29 -13.67 -16.29
C HIS A 992 5.77 -13.92 -16.20
N CYS A 993 5.16 -14.51 -17.23
CA CYS A 993 3.70 -14.70 -17.30
C CYS A 993 3.28 -16.18 -17.42
N LEU A 994 4.12 -17.04 -18.02
CA LEU A 994 3.86 -18.47 -18.20
C LEU A 994 5.07 -19.27 -17.74
N ARG A 995 4.85 -20.19 -16.80
CA ARG A 995 5.89 -21.09 -16.29
C ARG A 995 5.59 -22.52 -16.73
N VAL A 996 6.56 -23.17 -17.37
CA VAL A 996 6.48 -24.58 -17.78
C VAL A 996 7.61 -25.33 -17.12
N GLY A 997 7.34 -26.44 -16.43
CA GLY A 997 8.38 -27.19 -15.75
C GLY A 997 8.09 -28.66 -15.57
N VAL A 998 9.10 -29.37 -15.08
CA VAL A 998 9.05 -30.76 -14.64
C VAL A 998 9.47 -30.77 -13.18
N GLU A 999 8.66 -31.30 -12.27
CA GLU A 999 9.03 -31.52 -10.87
C GLU A 999 8.83 -32.96 -10.44
N ARG A 1000 9.82 -33.55 -9.77
CA ARG A 1000 9.66 -34.77 -9.00
C ARG A 1000 9.10 -34.40 -7.64
N ARG A 1001 7.96 -34.97 -7.24
CA ARG A 1001 7.36 -34.77 -5.91
C ARG A 1001 6.68 -36.06 -5.45
N ALA A 1002 6.88 -36.42 -4.18
CA ALA A 1002 6.34 -37.64 -3.58
C ALA A 1002 6.66 -38.92 -4.39
N GLY A 1003 7.86 -38.99 -4.98
CA GLY A 1003 8.32 -40.15 -5.73
C GLY A 1003 7.92 -40.19 -7.22
N GLN A 1004 7.19 -39.19 -7.72
CA GLN A 1004 6.67 -39.16 -9.10
C GLN A 1004 7.11 -37.89 -9.82
N PHE A 1005 7.32 -37.96 -11.14
CA PHE A 1005 7.58 -36.80 -11.98
C PHE A 1005 6.26 -36.16 -12.41
N TRP A 1006 6.23 -34.84 -12.46
CA TRP A 1006 5.10 -34.00 -12.81
C TRP A 1006 5.55 -32.98 -13.83
N LEU A 1007 5.08 -33.09 -15.06
CA LEU A 1007 5.08 -31.99 -16.01
C LEU A 1007 4.00 -31.00 -15.56
N TYR A 1008 4.34 -29.73 -15.44
CA TYR A 1008 3.37 -28.71 -15.09
C TYR A 1008 3.53 -27.46 -15.94
N THR A 1009 2.42 -26.78 -16.19
CA THR A 1009 2.42 -25.41 -16.69
C THR A 1009 1.51 -24.57 -15.82
N SER A 1010 1.94 -23.36 -15.48
CA SER A 1010 1.20 -22.44 -14.62
C SER A 1010 1.24 -21.02 -15.15
N ILE A 1011 0.11 -20.32 -15.06
CA ILE A 1011 0.05 -18.88 -15.32
C ILE A 1011 0.35 -18.16 -14.01
N THR A 1012 1.39 -17.32 -13.97
CA THR A 1012 1.87 -16.69 -12.72
C THR A 1012 0.82 -15.78 -12.08
N ALA A 1013 0.09 -15.02 -12.91
CA ALA A 1013 -0.98 -14.12 -12.48
C ALA A 1013 -2.21 -14.85 -11.90
N PHE A 1014 -2.41 -16.11 -12.25
CA PHE A 1014 -3.51 -16.95 -11.77
C PHE A 1014 -2.94 -18.18 -11.05
N PRO A 1015 -2.65 -18.10 -9.74
CA PRO A 1015 -1.98 -19.18 -8.99
C PRO A 1015 -2.68 -20.54 -9.03
N GLU A 1016 -3.98 -20.54 -9.33
CA GLU A 1016 -4.82 -21.72 -9.48
C GLU A 1016 -4.77 -22.32 -10.90
N ALA A 1017 -4.38 -21.55 -11.91
CA ALA A 1017 -4.27 -22.00 -13.30
C ALA A 1017 -3.00 -22.83 -13.51
N VAL A 1018 -2.96 -24.02 -12.91
CA VAL A 1018 -1.85 -24.98 -13.01
C VAL A 1018 -2.34 -26.27 -13.65
N LEU A 1019 -1.87 -26.56 -14.86
CA LEU A 1019 -2.00 -27.89 -15.45
C LEU A 1019 -0.87 -28.75 -14.88
N ARG A 1020 -1.21 -29.92 -14.33
CA ARG A 1020 -0.23 -30.93 -13.91
C ARG A 1020 -0.52 -32.25 -14.60
N TYR A 1021 0.54 -32.88 -15.07
CA TYR A 1021 0.53 -34.19 -15.69
C TYR A 1021 1.65 -35.05 -15.10
N ALA A 1022 1.32 -36.18 -14.49
CA ALA A 1022 2.30 -37.18 -14.10
C ALA A 1022 2.30 -38.37 -15.09
N PRO A 1023 3.39 -38.61 -15.85
CA PRO A 1023 3.46 -39.74 -16.77
C PRO A 1023 3.45 -41.08 -16.04
N ALA A 1024 2.72 -42.04 -16.60
CA ALA A 1024 2.61 -43.40 -16.09
C ALA A 1024 3.87 -44.23 -16.39
N GLY A 1025 4.42 -44.90 -15.39
CA GLY A 1025 5.43 -45.96 -15.56
C GLY A 1025 6.77 -45.63 -16.23
N ALA A 1026 7.06 -44.38 -16.60
CA ALA A 1026 8.25 -44.04 -17.38
C ALA A 1026 9.48 -43.81 -16.48
N GLU A 1027 10.49 -44.66 -16.61
CA GLU A 1027 11.88 -44.22 -16.48
C GLU A 1027 12.06 -43.04 -17.43
N VAL A 1028 12.18 -41.81 -16.90
CA VAL A 1028 12.58 -40.66 -17.71
C VAL A 1028 14.01 -40.93 -18.17
N LYS A 1029 14.19 -41.45 -19.39
CA LYS A 1029 15.50 -41.58 -20.03
C LYS A 1029 15.98 -40.19 -20.43
N LEU A 1030 16.86 -39.60 -19.63
CA LEU A 1030 17.59 -38.39 -19.98
C LEU A 1030 18.69 -38.75 -20.99
N GLY A 1031 18.44 -38.46 -22.26
CA GLY A 1031 19.41 -38.62 -23.34
C GLY A 1031 18.80 -39.23 -24.60
N GLU A 1032 18.22 -38.38 -25.44
CA GLU A 1032 18.48 -38.29 -26.90
C GLU A 1032 18.25 -36.84 -27.34
#